data_AF-A0A972Y0I9-F1
#
_entry.id   AF-A0A972Y0I9-F1
#
_cell.length_a   1.000
_cell.length_b   1.000
_cell.length_c   1.000
_cell.angle_alpha   90.00
_cell.angle_beta   90.00
_cell.angle_gamma   90.00
#
_symmetry.space_group_name_H-M   'P 1'
#
loop_
_entity.id
_entity.type
_entity.pdbx_description
1 polymer ?
#
loop_
_entity_poly.entity_id
_entity_poly.type
_entity_poly.pdbx_seq_one_letter_code
_entity_poly.pdbx_strand_id
1 'polypeptide(L)'
;MKQFLLIFLLLPLCSIGQEINISVYDFETNEPLPFANIYFKKSGIGASTNMEGLASFEQSELIDKDSIVVSYVGYDKQTQLYSKENAKKTVEIKLKSSLQVLSEVIVSYVKPTKPEKIIKMAIKNTSSNYSNKPVIYQSLYRETIEENGTFIQLNEPIVNTHYTAYPQKKLDQKIWENWFYDESYAFELEGNQYFSPLLKDFNTKEDQQTILASRHCDNLSNYGIETTLIGDPLLLFAFDKIKYQYDFFNPAILNKYHFQHHISETINGEACYVISFYPKSTNRDFSIDQSRKNKSPIYIGRIYISKETYALLKFQYKLAVDRDFGFFSKGMPIDYQVEMNYKKQGDLYHIQNIKFSETKKVGQKENGESILHLANKEIYVLNIQTENVKPFADSSLFKSTRFSSIRHYKSKYNPDYWKELELADSLLLSSKIIRDLEIKQPLSEQFESHKLEQKADLPSPIASKTPYAFDYHNTLVFDSLHWMALPDYESKLKAYLIEENKYAKNELIEVKKYQKKLFEQLNTFYEKQAESKKEIKPNSYFFDVDSLNNDILYYQKDSIKRVEVLNVSLFENKHNDIFIKRFIPNTPKNLILVLYQKVGVIGDFLAVLPFGKNIEIDSISNIYSIQWHSDSTIIYTKTNHIGSARSLCHYDILNNTESTIYTEKDSKFDVEVTKLGEHLFCTIQSKTENEVYLIQPKVPLPEIKLIKKREKGVVVKVKIKDGIYLLVNDEEDSSIEFCTFSNPSNSTLLARSYKDDYILDVLPMKNKVVALIYEKSVPKLKYIEHGENKWQELELKLGIGDYQLISTNDSTNCFLFSFSSPSQPYSKYKYNFKTSQLDVVSKTELVNPIHFKYTNTKRIWSKSHDGVKIPITIVKNRATNKINSGLILKVYGAYGAITTPSFNDQDAILLEQGYTIAYAHVRGESMLGQLWYKSGRELEKKNSILDYISCAEFLIKKGYTTSKQLIGYGNSAGGLIVAQAVNLNPELFNTIILDHPYLDVLNTMMNDTLPLTIDEYKEWGNPQSKEVYDYILKYSPYQNIRPQQYPNVLLIASYQDYRTPIWQVAKYTARLRENNLSDSEIIMLTDMNSGHIGNTTGKEWIKLFAETYSFTKLKNKKPVPNKTYKQ
;
A
#
# COMPACT_ATOMS: atom_id res chain seq x y z
N MET A 1 25.35 37.81 -18.16
CA MET A 1 24.67 37.92 -16.85
C MET A 1 25.19 36.89 -15.85
N LYS A 2 26.46 37.00 -15.41
CA LYS A 2 27.04 36.16 -14.35
C LYS A 2 27.96 36.96 -13.40
N GLN A 3 27.82 38.29 -13.40
CA GLN A 3 28.59 39.21 -12.56
C GLN A 3 27.70 40.21 -11.79
N PHE A 4 26.37 40.04 -11.79
CA PHE A 4 25.43 41.01 -11.21
C PHE A 4 24.66 40.52 -9.97
N LEU A 5 25.00 39.37 -9.39
CA LEU A 5 24.35 38.86 -8.17
C LEU A 5 25.32 38.52 -7.03
N LEU A 6 26.49 39.17 -7.01
CA LEU A 6 27.47 39.07 -5.91
C LEU A 6 27.53 40.32 -5.03
N ILE A 7 26.64 41.31 -5.23
CA ILE A 7 26.73 42.64 -4.59
C ILE A 7 25.65 42.88 -3.51
N PHE A 8 24.68 41.98 -3.30
CA PHE A 8 23.64 42.16 -2.26
C PHE A 8 23.83 41.35 -0.97
N LEU A 9 25.01 40.73 -0.78
CA LEU A 9 25.39 40.02 0.46
C LEU A 9 26.59 40.65 1.18
N LEU A 10 26.96 41.88 0.81
CA LEU A 10 28.03 42.70 1.43
C LEU A 10 27.48 44.01 2.03
N LEU A 11 26.35 43.93 2.72
CA LEU A 11 25.91 44.99 3.63
C LEU A 11 25.57 44.38 4.99
N PRO A 12 26.54 44.18 5.90
CA PRO A 12 26.29 44.57 7.26
C PRO A 12 26.31 46.10 7.32
N LEU A 13 25.48 46.64 8.21
CA LEU A 13 25.46 48.04 8.59
C LEU A 13 26.90 48.61 8.66
N CYS A 14 27.22 49.61 7.83
CA CYS A 14 28.14 50.65 8.27
C CYS A 14 27.42 51.42 9.39
N SER A 15 27.27 50.82 10.57
CA SER A 15 27.40 51.63 11.77
C SER A 15 28.87 52.04 11.75
N ILE A 16 29.14 53.33 11.62
CA ILE A 16 30.44 53.89 11.98
C ILE A 16 30.63 53.45 13.44
N GLY A 17 31.37 52.37 13.66
CA GLY A 17 31.67 51.90 15.00
C GLY A 17 32.37 53.05 15.70
N GLN A 18 31.84 53.51 16.84
CA GLN A 18 32.55 54.49 17.64
C GLN A 18 33.89 53.87 18.05
N GLU A 19 34.99 54.45 17.59
CA GLU A 19 36.32 54.04 18.02
C GLU A 19 36.57 54.52 19.45
N ILE A 20 37.14 53.63 20.25
CA ILE A 20 37.66 53.93 21.58
C ILE A 20 39.17 54.03 21.43
N ASN A 21 39.71 55.18 21.77
CA ASN A 21 41.15 55.38 21.80
C ASN A 21 41.67 55.21 23.22
N ILE A 22 42.79 54.50 23.38
CA ILE A 22 43.47 54.34 24.66
C ILE A 22 44.87 54.94 24.50
N SER A 23 45.17 55.95 25.29
CA SER A 23 46.45 56.67 25.25
C SER A 23 47.26 56.36 26.52
N VAL A 24 48.50 55.90 26.34
CA VAL A 24 49.37 55.42 27.42
C VAL A 24 50.60 56.31 27.55
N TYR A 25 50.82 56.84 28.75
CA TYR A 25 51.93 57.75 29.06
C TYR A 25 52.70 57.30 30.31
N ASP A 26 53.95 57.74 30.43
CA ASP A 26 54.71 57.66 31.68
C ASP A 26 54.07 58.60 32.73
N PHE A 27 53.93 58.11 33.97
CA PHE A 27 53.31 58.87 35.05
C PHE A 27 54.13 60.08 35.53
N GLU A 28 55.45 60.00 35.51
CA GLU A 28 56.38 61.02 35.99
C GLU A 28 56.83 62.00 34.89
N THR A 29 57.17 61.51 33.69
CA THR A 29 57.67 62.36 32.58
C THR A 29 56.57 62.85 31.65
N ASN A 30 55.40 62.20 31.68
CA ASN A 30 54.27 62.46 30.78
C ASN A 30 54.59 62.25 29.28
N GLU A 31 55.66 61.52 28.98
CA GLU A 31 56.02 61.11 27.62
C GLU A 31 55.13 59.94 27.15
N PRO A 32 54.76 59.87 25.86
CA PRO A 32 53.99 58.75 25.33
C PRO A 32 54.80 57.46 25.40
N LEU A 33 54.15 56.36 25.78
CA LEU A 33 54.77 55.04 25.83
C LEU A 33 54.43 54.25 24.56
N PRO A 34 55.33 54.19 23.57
CA PRO A 34 55.08 53.47 22.34
C PRO A 34 55.17 51.96 22.55
N PHE A 35 54.38 51.17 21.83
CA PHE A 35 54.35 49.71 21.91
C PHE A 35 53.94 49.12 23.28
N ALA A 36 53.24 49.90 24.12
CA ALA A 36 52.57 49.39 25.31
C ALA A 36 51.46 48.40 24.91
N ASN A 37 51.47 47.22 25.51
CA ASN A 37 50.48 46.19 25.22
C ASN A 37 49.21 46.46 26.01
N ILE A 38 48.10 46.56 25.29
CA ILE A 38 46.76 46.79 25.84
C ILE A 38 45.89 45.61 25.45
N TYR A 39 45.19 45.02 26.42
CA TYR A 39 44.17 44.01 26.13
C TYR A 39 43.02 44.04 27.12
N PHE A 40 41.85 43.61 26.67
CA PHE A 40 40.66 43.44 27.48
C PHE A 40 40.65 42.02 28.08
N LYS A 41 40.58 41.93 29.41
CA LYS A 41 40.92 40.71 30.15
C LYS A 41 39.97 39.53 29.87
N LYS A 42 38.67 39.74 29.72
CA LYS A 42 37.67 38.68 29.49
C LYS A 42 37.52 38.35 28.01
N SER A 43 37.49 39.35 27.15
CA SER A 43 37.31 39.17 25.69
C SER A 43 38.60 38.71 24.99
N GLY A 44 39.77 39.04 25.54
CA GLY A 44 41.07 38.73 24.95
C GLY A 44 41.44 39.59 23.75
N ILE A 45 40.67 40.64 23.45
CA ILE A 45 40.94 41.60 22.37
C ILE A 45 42.07 42.53 22.83
N GLY A 46 43.12 42.68 22.03
CA GLY A 46 44.26 43.51 22.38
C GLY A 46 44.97 44.13 21.19
N ALA A 47 45.71 45.19 21.45
CA ALA A 47 46.53 45.93 20.50
C ALA A 47 47.75 46.51 21.24
N SER A 48 48.70 47.07 20.49
CA SER A 48 49.83 47.80 21.05
C SER A 48 49.74 49.27 20.66
N THR A 49 50.22 50.16 21.52
CA THR A 49 50.24 51.60 21.21
C THR A 49 51.20 51.93 20.07
N ASN A 50 50.88 52.95 19.28
CA ASN A 50 51.74 53.51 18.25
C ASN A 50 52.85 54.40 18.85
N MET A 51 53.63 55.07 18.00
CA MET A 51 54.72 55.98 18.44
C MET A 51 54.26 57.15 19.33
N GLU A 52 52.97 57.48 19.30
CA GLU A 52 52.34 58.55 20.08
C GLU A 52 51.67 58.03 21.36
N GLY A 53 51.86 56.75 21.69
CA GLY A 53 51.25 56.12 22.86
C GLY A 53 49.77 55.77 22.68
N LEU A 54 49.23 55.79 21.46
CA LEU A 54 47.80 55.59 21.17
C LEU A 54 47.49 54.20 20.60
N ALA A 55 46.42 53.57 21.07
CA ALA A 55 45.81 52.38 20.44
C ALA A 55 44.31 52.55 20.28
N SER A 56 43.77 52.15 19.12
CA SER A 56 42.35 52.29 18.79
C SER A 56 41.66 50.94 18.78
N PHE A 57 40.45 50.87 19.33
CA PHE A 57 39.62 49.67 19.39
C PHE A 57 38.21 49.97 18.88
N GLU A 58 37.63 49.03 18.13
CA GLU A 58 36.21 49.10 17.76
C GLU A 58 35.33 48.83 18.98
N GLN A 59 34.36 49.71 19.22
CA GLN A 59 33.40 49.51 20.31
C GLN A 59 32.43 48.36 20.01
N SER A 60 32.36 47.39 20.92
CA SER A 60 31.44 46.24 20.84
C SER A 60 30.92 45.85 22.23
N GLU A 61 29.83 45.08 22.29
CA GLU A 61 29.32 44.54 23.57
C GLU A 61 30.34 43.62 24.26
N LEU A 62 31.29 43.05 23.52
CA LEU A 62 32.31 42.13 24.04
C LEU A 62 33.30 42.81 24.99
N ILE A 63 33.54 44.11 24.83
CA ILE A 63 34.48 44.87 25.67
C ILE A 63 33.79 45.71 26.74
N ASP A 64 32.46 45.86 26.68
CA ASP A 64 31.71 46.60 27.71
C ASP A 64 31.73 45.84 29.05
N LYS A 65 32.02 46.56 30.14
CA LYS A 65 32.23 46.01 31.49
C LYS A 65 33.40 45.02 31.60
N ASP A 66 34.30 44.99 30.61
CA ASP A 66 35.58 44.29 30.68
C ASP A 66 36.67 45.19 31.28
N SER A 67 37.76 44.60 31.77
CA SER A 67 38.90 45.32 32.32
C SER A 67 40.00 45.49 31.28
N ILE A 68 40.35 46.75 30.97
CA ILE A 68 41.53 47.11 30.19
C ILE A 68 42.75 46.81 31.04
N VAL A 69 43.68 46.07 30.47
CA VAL A 69 44.96 45.74 31.08
C VAL A 69 46.06 46.31 30.21
N VAL A 70 46.91 47.16 30.78
CA VAL A 70 48.05 47.77 30.09
C VAL A 70 49.35 47.33 30.74
N SER A 71 50.30 46.89 29.93
CA SER A 71 51.64 46.51 30.36
C SER A 71 52.69 47.04 29.40
N TYR A 72 53.77 47.60 29.97
CA TYR A 72 54.93 48.06 29.23
C TYR A 72 56.20 47.69 29.99
N VAL A 73 57.27 47.36 29.27
CA VAL A 73 58.50 46.83 29.90
C VAL A 73 59.17 47.93 30.72
N GLY A 74 59.49 47.65 31.98
CA GLY A 74 60.07 48.63 32.92
C GLY A 74 59.02 49.48 33.66
N TYR A 75 57.73 49.10 33.58
CA TYR A 75 56.61 49.79 34.22
C TYR A 75 55.70 48.82 34.96
N ASP A 76 55.03 49.29 36.01
CA ASP A 76 54.00 48.53 36.70
C ASP A 76 52.78 48.32 35.80
N LYS A 77 52.29 47.09 35.76
CA LYS A 77 51.08 46.73 35.01
C LYS A 77 49.85 47.39 35.62
N GLN A 78 49.04 48.07 34.81
CA GLN A 78 47.80 48.71 35.25
C GLN A 78 46.57 47.98 34.74
N THR A 79 45.50 47.96 35.52
CA THR A 79 44.20 47.39 35.14
C THR A 79 43.08 48.34 35.53
N GLN A 80 42.19 48.64 34.59
CA GLN A 80 41.06 49.56 34.79
C GLN A 80 39.79 48.98 34.17
N LEU A 81 38.66 49.11 34.87
CA LEU A 81 37.37 48.69 34.34
C LEU A 81 36.90 49.67 33.25
N TYR A 82 36.52 49.14 32.10
CA TYR A 82 35.90 49.91 31.02
C TYR A 82 34.39 49.72 31.04
N SER A 83 33.64 50.80 30.89
CA SER A 83 32.20 50.77 30.68
C SER A 83 31.80 51.82 29.65
N LYS A 84 31.00 51.39 28.68
CA LYS A 84 30.50 52.20 27.57
C LYS A 84 29.70 53.42 28.04
N GLU A 85 29.02 53.36 29.17
CA GLU A 85 28.19 54.46 29.69
C GLU A 85 29.01 55.59 30.34
N ASN A 86 30.24 55.33 30.79
CA ASN A 86 31.04 56.28 31.59
C ASN A 86 32.42 56.63 31.00
N ALA A 87 32.77 56.09 29.83
CA ALA A 87 34.09 56.29 29.22
C ALA A 87 34.14 57.52 28.30
N LYS A 88 35.18 58.35 28.46
CA LYS A 88 35.54 59.39 27.47
C LYS A 88 35.93 58.71 26.15
N LYS A 89 35.79 59.44 25.02
CA LYS A 89 36.18 58.96 23.67
C LYS A 89 37.65 58.51 23.60
N THR A 90 38.50 59.08 24.45
CA THR A 90 39.86 58.62 24.72
C THR A 90 40.02 58.29 26.20
N VAL A 91 40.50 57.09 26.52
CA VAL A 91 40.83 56.63 27.87
C VAL A 91 42.34 56.79 28.07
N GLU A 92 42.73 57.68 28.98
CA GLU A 92 44.14 57.93 29.28
C GLU A 92 44.60 57.07 30.47
N ILE A 93 45.72 56.37 30.30
CA ILE A 93 46.29 55.44 31.27
C ILE A 93 47.75 55.83 31.50
N LYS A 94 48.12 56.12 32.75
CA LYS A 94 49.49 56.53 33.11
C LYS A 94 50.19 55.42 33.88
N LEU A 95 51.27 54.89 33.29
CA LEU A 95 52.06 53.83 33.90
C LEU A 95 53.21 54.42 34.72
N LYS A 96 53.44 53.87 35.91
CA LYS A 96 54.58 54.24 36.75
C LYS A 96 55.77 53.33 36.44
N SER A 97 56.95 53.90 36.26
CA SER A 97 58.18 53.14 36.03
C SER A 97 58.51 52.26 37.26
N SER A 98 59.02 51.06 37.01
CA SER A 98 59.23 50.03 38.02
C SER A 98 60.42 49.14 37.65
N LEU A 99 61.35 49.01 38.59
CA LEU A 99 62.51 48.11 38.48
C LEU A 99 62.08 46.69 38.85
N GLN A 100 61.45 45.99 37.91
CA GLN A 100 61.14 44.56 38.05
C GLN A 100 62.11 43.71 37.22
N VAL A 101 62.68 42.68 37.84
CA VAL A 101 63.47 41.65 37.17
C VAL A 101 62.52 40.82 36.30
N LEU A 102 62.63 40.95 34.98
CA LEU A 102 61.80 40.20 34.03
C LEU A 102 62.13 38.71 34.13
N SER A 103 61.15 37.91 34.53
CA SER A 103 61.20 36.46 34.30
C SER A 103 61.06 36.20 32.79
N GLU A 104 61.79 35.22 32.28
CA GLU A 104 61.81 34.82 30.87
C GLU A 104 60.40 34.82 30.24
N VAL A 105 60.17 35.69 29.25
CA VAL A 105 58.90 35.78 28.53
C VAL A 105 58.89 34.68 27.47
N ILE A 106 58.28 33.54 27.81
CA ILE A 106 58.00 32.49 26.82
C ILE A 106 56.79 32.93 25.99
N VAL A 107 57.05 33.49 24.80
CA VAL A 107 56.01 33.69 23.78
C VAL A 107 55.65 32.32 23.20
N SER A 108 54.71 31.62 23.83
CA SER A 108 54.15 30.41 23.27
C SER A 108 53.11 30.78 22.20
N TYR A 109 53.40 30.48 20.93
CA TYR A 109 52.39 30.46 19.89
C TYR A 109 51.42 29.31 20.20
N VAL A 110 50.31 29.59 20.88
CA VAL A 110 49.24 28.60 21.05
C VAL A 110 48.59 28.43 19.68
N LYS A 111 49.10 27.45 18.92
CA LYS A 111 48.56 27.10 17.61
C LYS A 111 47.06 26.88 17.77
N PRO A 112 46.19 27.63 17.05
CA PRO A 112 44.75 27.50 17.20
C PRO A 112 44.35 26.04 17.07
N THR A 113 43.57 25.55 18.03
CA THR A 113 43.15 24.15 18.08
C THR A 113 42.48 23.80 16.75
N LYS A 114 43.07 22.85 16.02
CA LYS A 114 42.53 22.42 14.73
C LYS A 114 41.04 22.05 14.87
N PRO A 115 40.15 22.47 13.96
CA PRO A 115 38.71 22.18 14.03
C PRO A 115 38.38 20.69 14.29
N GLU A 116 39.14 19.78 13.69
CA GLU A 116 38.99 18.34 13.88
C GLU A 116 39.23 17.91 15.32
N LYS A 117 40.16 18.56 16.02
CA LYS A 117 40.44 18.30 17.44
C LYS A 117 39.29 18.81 18.31
N ILE A 118 38.70 19.97 17.99
CA ILE A 118 37.53 20.51 18.70
C ILE A 118 36.33 19.55 18.54
N ILE A 119 36.04 19.08 17.32
CA ILE A 119 34.97 18.11 17.06
C ILE A 119 35.22 16.79 17.81
N LYS A 120 36.46 16.28 17.81
CA LYS A 120 36.82 15.09 18.59
C LYS A 120 36.65 15.29 20.10
N MET A 121 36.91 16.49 20.61
CA MET A 121 36.66 16.82 22.01
C MET A 121 35.17 16.87 22.33
N ALA A 122 34.33 17.40 21.43
CA ALA A 122 32.89 17.35 21.58
C ALA A 122 32.36 15.91 21.66
N ILE A 123 32.85 15.02 20.78
CA ILE A 123 32.53 13.59 20.82
C ILE A 123 32.99 12.97 22.15
N LYS A 124 34.22 13.24 22.58
CA LYS A 124 34.80 12.67 23.82
C LYS A 124 34.03 13.10 25.07
N ASN A 125 33.55 14.34 25.12
CA ASN A 125 32.84 14.88 26.28
C ASN A 125 31.32 14.60 26.27
N THR A 126 30.83 13.75 25.37
CA THR A 126 29.38 13.41 25.29
C THR A 126 28.85 12.88 26.63
N SER A 127 29.58 11.99 27.30
CA SER A 127 29.15 11.42 28.60
C SER A 127 29.11 12.44 29.75
N SER A 128 29.87 13.53 29.64
CA SER A 128 29.92 14.59 30.65
C SER A 128 28.91 15.70 30.40
N ASN A 129 28.56 15.92 29.13
CA ASN A 129 27.70 17.03 28.71
C ASN A 129 26.23 16.61 28.52
N TYR A 130 25.92 15.34 28.32
CA TYR A 130 24.55 14.86 28.07
C TYR A 130 24.14 13.75 29.04
N SER A 131 22.84 13.59 29.22
CA SER A 131 22.29 12.68 30.23
C SER A 131 22.68 11.22 30.00
N ASN A 132 23.16 10.58 31.07
CA ASN A 132 23.40 9.14 31.16
C ASN A 132 22.18 8.34 31.65
N LYS A 133 21.05 9.02 31.88
CA LYS A 133 19.75 8.43 32.21
C LYS A 133 18.70 8.83 31.16
N PRO A 134 17.65 8.01 30.93
CA PRO A 134 16.55 8.40 30.08
C PRO A 134 15.86 9.67 30.57
N VAL A 135 15.31 10.44 29.63
CA VAL A 135 14.56 11.68 29.90
C VAL A 135 13.23 11.65 29.16
N ILE A 136 12.23 12.38 29.65
CA ILE A 136 11.00 12.63 28.89
C ILE A 136 11.03 14.07 28.39
N TYR A 137 11.03 14.23 27.07
CA TYR A 137 10.81 15.52 26.41
C TYR A 137 9.33 15.71 26.13
N GLN A 138 8.72 16.70 26.78
CA GLN A 138 7.42 17.22 26.34
C GLN A 138 7.68 18.26 25.26
N SER A 139 7.09 18.09 24.07
CA SER A 139 7.43 18.91 22.91
C SER A 139 6.21 19.25 22.06
N LEU A 140 6.23 20.44 21.45
CA LEU A 140 5.33 20.81 20.36
C LEU A 140 5.98 20.40 19.04
N TYR A 141 5.33 19.55 18.27
CA TYR A 141 5.67 19.29 16.87
C TYR A 141 4.81 20.14 15.96
N ARG A 142 5.38 20.65 14.88
CA ARG A 142 4.67 21.42 13.85
C ARG A 142 5.12 20.96 12.48
N GLU A 143 4.15 20.62 11.65
CA GLU A 143 4.37 20.30 10.24
C GLU A 143 3.53 21.22 9.37
N THR A 144 4.15 21.86 8.39
CA THR A 144 3.49 22.70 7.39
C THR A 144 3.89 22.29 5.98
N ILE A 145 2.94 22.40 5.05
CA ILE A 145 3.18 22.13 3.62
C ILE A 145 2.78 23.35 2.82
N GLU A 146 3.71 23.81 1.98
CA GLU A 146 3.47 24.85 0.99
C GLU A 146 3.43 24.24 -0.41
N GLU A 147 2.41 24.60 -1.18
CA GLU A 147 2.27 24.28 -2.61
C GLU A 147 2.37 25.58 -3.40
N ASN A 148 3.40 25.70 -4.25
CA ASN A 148 3.68 26.91 -5.03
C ASN A 148 3.71 28.21 -4.19
N GLY A 149 4.22 28.13 -2.95
CA GLY A 149 4.38 29.28 -2.04
C GLY A 149 3.13 29.65 -1.22
N THR A 150 2.06 28.87 -1.31
CA THR A 150 0.86 29.01 -0.46
C THR A 150 0.78 27.85 0.52
N PHE A 151 0.52 28.11 1.80
CA PHE A 151 0.31 27.01 2.75
C PHE A 151 -1.00 26.28 2.44
N ILE A 152 -0.91 24.96 2.28
CA ILE A 152 -2.08 24.09 2.03
C ILE A 152 -2.39 23.17 3.20
N GLN A 153 -1.49 23.08 4.19
CA GLN A 153 -1.66 22.18 5.33
C GLN A 153 -0.83 22.58 6.57
N LEU A 154 -1.38 22.29 7.75
CA LEU A 154 -0.81 22.44 9.10
C LEU A 154 -1.20 21.23 9.97
N ASN A 155 -0.22 20.64 10.66
CA ASN A 155 -0.43 19.60 11.68
C ASN A 155 0.42 19.92 12.93
N GLU A 156 -0.21 19.94 14.11
CA GLU A 156 0.50 20.19 15.37
C GLU A 156 0.07 19.23 16.50
N PRO A 157 0.88 18.23 16.85
CA PRO A 157 0.75 17.45 18.06
C PRO A 157 1.69 17.91 19.18
N ILE A 158 1.20 17.87 20.41
CA ILE A 158 2.01 17.86 21.64
C ILE A 158 2.37 16.41 21.95
N VAL A 159 3.65 16.14 22.13
CA VAL A 159 4.17 14.79 22.31
C VAL A 159 5.03 14.67 23.56
N ASN A 160 4.93 13.54 24.24
CA ASN A 160 5.90 13.11 25.24
C ASN A 160 6.81 12.07 24.60
N THR A 161 8.10 12.36 24.57
CA THR A 161 9.13 11.48 24.01
C THR A 161 10.00 10.95 25.12
N HIS A 162 9.88 9.66 25.42
CA HIS A 162 10.83 8.94 26.26
C HIS A 162 12.09 8.75 25.43
N TYR A 163 13.10 9.58 25.71
CA TYR A 163 14.37 9.59 25.02
C TYR A 163 15.41 8.90 25.88
N THR A 164 15.98 7.84 25.34
CA THR A 164 17.01 7.04 26.02
C THR A 164 18.28 7.84 26.28
N ALA A 165 19.04 7.40 27.27
CA ALA A 165 20.32 7.97 27.64
C ALA A 165 21.31 8.04 26.47
N TYR A 166 22.18 9.04 26.47
CA TYR A 166 23.29 9.09 25.53
C TYR A 166 24.26 7.94 25.81
N PRO A 167 24.68 7.20 24.77
CA PRO A 167 25.43 5.97 24.95
C PRO A 167 26.82 6.25 25.53
N GLN A 168 27.20 5.47 26.56
CA GLN A 168 28.51 5.59 27.23
C GLN A 168 29.67 4.96 26.42
N LYS A 169 29.35 4.16 25.40
CA LYS A 169 30.29 3.57 24.45
C LYS A 169 29.80 3.83 23.02
N LYS A 170 30.71 3.81 22.04
CA LYS A 170 30.36 3.89 20.62
C LYS A 170 29.34 2.79 20.29
N LEU A 171 28.20 3.17 19.73
CA LEU A 171 27.20 2.22 19.27
C LEU A 171 27.81 1.31 18.19
N ASP A 172 27.81 -0.01 18.42
CA ASP A 172 28.37 -1.03 17.52
C ASP A 172 27.47 -1.27 16.28
N GLN A 173 28.10 -1.68 15.18
CA GLN A 173 27.49 -2.05 13.90
C GLN A 173 26.49 -3.22 14.02
N LYS A 174 26.61 -4.07 15.05
CA LYS A 174 25.69 -5.20 15.32
C LYS A 174 24.29 -4.81 15.79
N ILE A 175 24.10 -3.57 16.24
CA ILE A 175 22.79 -3.05 16.65
C ILE A 175 21.78 -3.07 15.48
N TRP A 176 22.28 -3.04 14.24
CA TRP A 176 21.51 -3.01 13.00
C TRP A 176 20.82 -4.35 12.66
N GLU A 177 21.37 -5.49 13.13
CA GLU A 177 20.75 -6.81 12.91
C GLU A 177 19.48 -7.00 13.76
N ASN A 178 19.37 -6.26 14.85
CA ASN A 178 18.22 -6.29 15.76
C ASN A 178 17.30 -5.07 15.60
N TRP A 179 17.65 -4.07 14.79
CA TRP A 179 16.78 -2.93 14.46
C TRP A 179 15.70 -3.39 13.51
N PHE A 180 14.45 -3.33 14.00
CA PHE A 180 13.31 -3.81 13.25
C PHE A 180 13.08 -2.84 12.09
N TYR A 181 13.43 -3.26 10.89
CA TYR A 181 12.86 -2.72 9.67
C TYR A 181 11.36 -3.05 9.71
N ASP A 182 10.54 -2.08 10.16
CA ASP A 182 9.11 -2.19 9.96
C ASP A 182 8.81 -1.83 8.50
N GLU A 183 8.54 -2.85 7.68
CA GLU A 183 8.07 -2.72 6.31
C GLU A 183 6.69 -2.04 6.20
N SER A 184 6.10 -1.58 7.30
CA SER A 184 4.88 -0.77 7.31
C SER A 184 5.09 0.68 6.82
N TYR A 185 6.35 1.12 6.65
CA TYR A 185 6.70 2.45 6.13
C TYR A 185 6.93 2.50 4.61
N ALA A 186 7.12 1.34 3.96
CA ALA A 186 7.04 1.24 2.52
C ALA A 186 5.59 0.87 2.14
N PHE A 187 5.13 1.25 0.97
CA PHE A 187 3.79 0.95 0.39
C PHE A 187 2.67 1.95 0.73
N GLU A 188 2.88 3.15 0.18
CA GLU A 188 2.05 3.90 -0.78
C GLU A 188 0.71 3.26 -1.20
N LEU A 189 -0.32 4.10 -1.20
CA LEU A 189 -1.59 3.98 -1.92
C LEU A 189 -1.72 5.34 -2.63
N GLU A 190 -1.99 5.31 -3.93
CA GLU A 190 -2.02 6.46 -4.86
C GLU A 190 -0.67 6.78 -5.51
N GLY A 191 -0.66 6.78 -6.85
CA GLY A 191 0.51 6.91 -7.70
C GLY A 191 1.21 8.27 -7.66
N ASN A 192 1.71 8.70 -6.50
CA ASN A 192 2.84 9.62 -6.41
C ASN A 192 3.66 9.35 -5.14
N GLN A 193 4.95 9.16 -5.35
CA GLN A 193 5.91 8.79 -4.33
C GLN A 193 6.17 9.92 -3.34
N TYR A 194 5.76 9.76 -2.08
CA TYR A 194 6.07 10.74 -1.02
C TYR A 194 6.83 10.19 0.17
N PHE A 195 7.43 9.00 0.07
CA PHE A 195 8.35 8.53 1.10
C PHE A 195 9.74 9.15 0.93
N SER A 196 10.31 9.78 1.98
CA SER A 196 11.70 10.29 1.97
C SER A 196 12.66 9.15 2.39
N PRO A 197 13.49 8.58 1.50
CA PRO A 197 14.42 7.50 1.86
C PRO A 197 15.49 7.92 2.88
N LEU A 198 15.63 9.24 3.10
CA LEU A 198 16.55 9.87 4.05
C LEU A 198 16.05 9.80 5.50
N LEU A 199 14.76 9.50 5.70
CA LEU A 199 14.07 9.48 6.98
C LEU A 199 13.85 8.04 7.47
N LYS A 200 14.90 7.21 7.43
CA LYS A 200 14.86 5.85 8.01
C LYS A 200 14.87 5.97 9.54
N ASP A 201 14.05 5.17 10.22
CA ASP A 201 14.04 5.10 11.69
C ASP A 201 15.43 4.71 12.21
N PHE A 202 16.13 5.67 12.83
CA PHE A 202 17.45 5.44 13.44
C PHE A 202 17.43 5.59 14.98
N ASN A 203 16.24 5.60 15.58
CA ASN A 203 16.07 5.67 17.03
C ASN A 203 16.24 4.28 17.65
N THR A 204 16.53 4.23 18.96
CA THR A 204 16.59 2.95 19.69
C THR A 204 15.18 2.35 19.84
N LYS A 205 15.06 1.05 20.10
CA LYS A 205 13.75 0.40 20.32
C LYS A 205 13.02 0.97 21.54
N GLU A 206 13.79 1.52 22.47
CA GLU A 206 13.35 2.07 23.74
C GLU A 206 13.09 3.59 23.66
N ASP A 207 13.44 4.24 22.55
CA ASP A 207 12.96 5.59 22.26
C ASP A 207 11.49 5.48 21.86
N GLN A 208 10.63 6.04 22.70
CA GLN A 208 9.18 5.86 22.62
C GLN A 208 8.49 7.22 22.63
N GLN A 209 7.34 7.33 21.98
CA GLN A 209 6.57 8.56 21.96
C GLN A 209 5.10 8.30 22.29
N THR A 210 4.44 9.28 22.89
CA THR A 210 2.99 9.33 23.08
C THR A 210 2.47 10.71 22.69
N ILE A 211 1.24 10.79 22.19
CA ILE A 211 0.59 12.06 21.82
C ILE A 211 -0.31 12.52 22.98
N LEU A 212 -0.09 13.74 23.47
CA LEU A 212 -0.85 14.38 24.53
C LEU A 212 -2.03 15.19 24.02
N ALA A 213 -1.85 15.94 22.93
CA ALA A 213 -2.88 16.75 22.28
C ALA A 213 -2.51 16.91 20.80
N SER A 214 -3.47 17.20 19.93
CA SER A 214 -3.16 17.59 18.55
C SER A 214 -4.22 18.50 17.93
N ARG A 215 -3.83 19.25 16.90
CA ARG A 215 -4.70 20.03 16.02
C ARG A 215 -4.23 19.93 14.57
N HIS A 216 -5.18 19.93 13.62
CA HIS A 216 -4.91 19.72 12.19
C HIS A 216 -5.88 20.57 11.37
N CYS A 217 -5.45 21.08 10.22
CA CYS A 217 -6.33 21.70 9.22
C CYS A 217 -6.64 20.74 8.07
N ASP A 218 -7.64 21.02 7.25
CA ASP A 218 -7.89 20.24 6.04
C ASP A 218 -6.76 20.40 5.01
N ASN A 219 -6.67 19.48 4.06
CA ASN A 219 -5.76 19.64 2.92
C ASN A 219 -6.42 20.55 1.88
N LEU A 220 -5.76 21.66 1.56
CA LEU A 220 -6.24 22.66 0.61
C LEU A 220 -5.51 22.61 -0.75
N SER A 221 -4.87 21.47 -1.10
CA SER A 221 -4.22 21.31 -2.40
C SER A 221 -5.20 21.58 -3.55
N ASN A 222 -4.76 22.39 -4.52
CA ASN A 222 -5.56 22.73 -5.69
C ASN A 222 -5.58 21.62 -6.74
N TYR A 223 -4.77 20.58 -6.56
CA TYR A 223 -4.60 19.47 -7.50
C TYR A 223 -5.19 18.16 -6.98
N GLY A 224 -5.89 18.18 -5.84
CA GLY A 224 -6.46 16.97 -5.23
C GLY A 224 -5.40 15.98 -4.72
N ILE A 225 -4.15 16.42 -4.56
CA ILE A 225 -3.05 15.57 -4.08
C ILE A 225 -3.23 15.36 -2.58
N GLU A 226 -3.60 14.15 -2.16
CA GLU A 226 -3.57 13.76 -0.75
C GLU A 226 -2.10 13.71 -0.27
N THR A 227 -1.74 14.64 0.60
CA THR A 227 -0.40 14.75 1.15
C THR A 227 -0.22 13.77 2.30
N THR A 228 0.35 12.61 2.00
CA THR A 228 0.77 11.61 3.00
C THR A 228 2.14 11.91 3.59
N LEU A 229 2.49 13.18 3.79
CA LEU A 229 3.62 13.54 4.64
C LEU A 229 3.20 13.22 6.08
N ILE A 230 3.46 11.98 6.48
CA ILE A 230 3.12 11.49 7.81
C ILE A 230 4.19 12.02 8.75
N GLY A 231 3.91 13.16 9.40
CA GLY A 231 4.74 13.67 10.48
C GLY A 231 4.95 12.59 11.54
N ASP A 232 6.17 12.09 11.65
CA ASP A 232 6.64 11.31 12.79
C ASP A 232 7.51 12.24 13.65
N PRO A 233 7.01 12.75 14.79
CA PRO A 233 7.79 13.62 15.64
C PRO A 233 9.01 12.89 16.26
N LEU A 234 8.94 11.57 16.43
CA LEU A 234 10.04 10.75 16.95
C LEU A 234 11.21 10.70 15.96
N LEU A 235 10.92 10.69 14.66
CA LEU A 235 11.92 10.70 13.59
C LEU A 235 12.82 11.93 13.60
N LEU A 236 12.34 13.11 14.04
CA LEU A 236 13.22 14.29 14.14
C LEU A 236 14.36 14.06 15.13
N PHE A 237 14.16 13.27 16.19
CA PHE A 237 15.22 12.92 17.13
C PHE A 237 16.32 12.04 16.50
N ALA A 238 16.04 11.35 15.39
CA ALA A 238 17.05 10.60 14.63
C ALA A 238 18.14 11.52 14.06
N PHE A 239 17.85 12.82 13.91
CA PHE A 239 18.83 13.81 13.47
C PHE A 239 19.88 14.15 14.53
N ASP A 240 19.70 13.71 15.77
CA ASP A 240 20.70 13.89 16.83
C ASP A 240 21.98 13.09 16.54
N LYS A 241 22.85 13.69 15.72
CA LYS A 241 24.10 13.08 15.27
C LYS A 241 25.12 12.94 16.41
N ILE A 242 24.97 13.65 17.55
CA ILE A 242 25.88 13.47 18.70
C ILE A 242 25.53 12.20 19.50
N LYS A 243 24.24 11.84 19.57
CA LYS A 243 23.78 10.54 20.10
C LYS A 243 24.07 9.41 19.11
N TYR A 244 23.63 9.56 17.87
CA TYR A 244 23.70 8.55 16.82
C TYR A 244 24.92 8.82 15.91
N GLN A 245 26.13 8.56 16.42
CA GLN A 245 27.43 8.87 15.78
C GLN A 245 27.77 8.00 14.55
N TYR A 246 26.80 7.78 13.64
CA TYR A 246 26.96 6.91 12.49
C TYR A 246 27.44 7.64 11.23
N ASP A 247 27.15 8.94 11.08
CA ASP A 247 27.48 9.75 9.89
C ASP A 247 28.55 10.82 10.18
N PHE A 248 28.20 12.11 10.23
CA PHE A 248 29.17 13.21 10.34
C PHE A 248 30.16 13.05 11.50
N PHE A 249 29.69 12.69 12.71
CA PHE A 249 30.56 12.46 13.87
C PHE A 249 31.26 11.10 13.90
N ASN A 250 31.13 10.28 12.85
CA ASN A 250 31.91 9.06 12.72
C ASN A 250 33.38 9.41 12.44
N PRO A 251 34.34 8.98 13.29
CA PRO A 251 35.75 9.30 13.08
C PRO A 251 36.32 8.88 11.73
N ALA A 252 35.77 7.82 11.11
CA ALA A 252 36.18 7.37 9.78
C ALA A 252 35.76 8.34 8.65
N ILE A 253 34.73 9.16 8.88
CA ILE A 253 34.17 10.10 7.90
C ILE A 253 34.71 11.51 8.11
N LEU A 254 35.05 11.91 9.34
CA LEU A 254 35.63 13.23 9.63
C LEU A 254 36.82 13.56 8.73
N ASN A 255 37.67 12.58 8.40
CA ASN A 255 38.82 12.77 7.51
C ASN A 255 38.45 13.09 6.05
N LYS A 256 37.19 12.86 5.64
CA LYS A 256 36.65 13.13 4.30
C LYS A 256 36.02 14.52 4.17
N TYR A 257 36.04 15.32 5.24
CA TYR A 257 35.54 16.70 5.28
C TYR A 257 36.70 17.71 5.39
N HIS A 258 36.56 18.84 4.72
CA HIS A 258 37.30 20.06 5.05
C HIS A 258 36.55 20.81 6.15
N PHE A 259 37.31 21.41 7.06
CA PHE A 259 36.77 22.21 8.15
C PHE A 259 37.37 23.61 8.11
N GLN A 260 36.53 24.60 8.33
CA GLN A 260 36.93 26.00 8.41
C GLN A 260 36.50 26.58 9.75
N HIS A 261 37.45 27.15 10.47
CA HIS A 261 37.21 27.86 11.73
C HIS A 261 36.80 29.31 11.43
N HIS A 262 35.73 29.79 12.06
CA HIS A 262 35.27 31.17 11.95
C HIS A 262 35.50 31.93 13.25
N ILE A 263 35.23 33.24 13.24
CA ILE A 263 35.22 34.07 14.45
C ILE A 263 34.20 33.47 15.43
N SER A 264 34.54 33.48 16.70
CA SER A 264 33.69 32.90 17.74
C SER A 264 32.41 33.72 17.91
N GLU A 265 31.29 33.03 18.05
CA GLU A 265 29.97 33.62 18.28
C GLU A 265 29.51 33.27 19.71
N THR A 266 28.50 33.99 20.21
CA THR A 266 27.86 33.67 21.49
C THR A 266 26.48 33.07 21.23
N ILE A 267 26.22 31.87 21.72
CA ILE A 267 24.91 31.21 21.64
C ILE A 267 24.44 30.93 23.07
N ASN A 268 23.22 31.37 23.41
CA ASN A 268 22.66 31.22 24.75
C ASN A 268 23.58 31.75 25.88
N GLY A 269 24.34 32.81 25.61
CA GLY A 269 25.30 33.41 26.56
C GLY A 269 26.66 32.71 26.63
N GLU A 270 26.88 31.61 25.91
CA GLU A 270 28.15 30.89 25.88
C GLU A 270 28.97 31.20 24.63
N ALA A 271 30.26 31.51 24.82
CA ALA A 271 31.19 31.65 23.72
C ALA A 271 31.45 30.29 23.05
N CYS A 272 31.31 30.23 21.73
CA CYS A 272 31.41 28.98 20.98
C CYS A 272 32.41 29.04 19.83
N TYR A 273 32.99 27.88 19.51
CA TYR A 273 33.71 27.64 18.27
C TYR A 273 32.70 27.47 17.15
N VAL A 274 32.89 28.24 16.07
CA VAL A 274 32.06 28.16 14.87
C VAL A 274 32.86 27.47 13.77
N ILE A 275 32.44 26.27 13.38
CA ILE A 275 33.16 25.44 12.42
C ILE A 275 32.24 25.12 11.25
N SER A 276 32.59 25.56 10.05
CA SER A 276 31.92 25.11 8.82
C SER A 276 32.59 23.85 8.30
N PHE A 277 31.83 22.97 7.67
CA PHE A 277 32.34 21.74 7.07
C PHE A 277 31.79 21.53 5.67
N TYR A 278 32.63 21.02 4.77
CA TYR A 278 32.26 20.70 3.40
C TYR A 278 33.02 19.47 2.90
N PRO A 279 32.42 18.62 2.05
CA PRO A 279 33.08 17.43 1.52
C PRO A 279 34.41 17.75 0.81
N LYS A 280 35.43 16.89 0.96
CA LYS A 280 36.72 17.03 0.24
C LYS A 280 36.63 16.73 -1.25
N SER A 281 35.67 15.91 -1.68
CA SER A 281 35.47 15.54 -3.09
C SER A 281 34.32 16.33 -3.69
N THR A 282 34.55 16.94 -4.85
CA THR A 282 33.55 17.67 -5.65
C THR A 282 32.97 16.83 -6.81
N ASN A 283 33.37 15.57 -6.96
CA ASN A 283 32.99 14.75 -8.12
C ASN A 283 31.46 14.68 -8.27
N ARG A 284 30.94 15.05 -9.46
CA ARG A 284 29.50 15.05 -9.79
C ARG A 284 28.91 13.65 -9.89
N ASP A 285 29.69 12.69 -10.38
CA ASP A 285 29.32 11.29 -10.49
C ASP A 285 29.48 10.59 -9.14
N PHE A 286 28.36 10.48 -8.44
CA PHE A 286 28.30 9.88 -7.12
C PHE A 286 27.54 8.56 -7.22
N SER A 287 28.25 7.43 -7.21
CA SER A 287 27.59 6.14 -6.97
C SER A 287 27.52 5.89 -5.46
N ILE A 288 26.32 5.68 -4.95
CA ILE A 288 26.14 5.15 -3.60
C ILE A 288 26.63 3.70 -3.64
N ASP A 289 27.85 3.46 -3.18
CA ASP A 289 28.30 2.10 -2.85
C ASP A 289 27.38 1.57 -1.73
N GLN A 290 26.47 0.67 -2.10
CA GLN A 290 25.51 0.06 -1.18
C GLN A 290 26.20 -0.86 -0.16
N SER A 291 27.49 -1.17 -0.33
CA SER A 291 28.24 -1.85 0.70
C SER A 291 28.38 -0.91 1.90
N ARG A 292 27.89 -1.35 3.07
CA ARG A 292 27.96 -0.63 4.37
C ARG A 292 29.39 -0.31 4.85
N LYS A 293 30.40 -0.43 3.98
CA LYS A 293 31.83 -0.29 4.25
C LYS A 293 32.43 1.03 3.76
N ASN A 294 31.76 1.81 2.89
CA ASN A 294 32.31 3.07 2.37
C ASN A 294 31.32 4.25 2.43
N LYS A 295 31.17 4.85 3.62
CA LYS A 295 30.32 6.05 3.79
C LYS A 295 30.95 7.30 3.15
N SER A 296 30.15 8.08 2.45
CA SER A 296 30.57 9.27 1.71
C SER A 296 30.17 10.58 2.41
N PRO A 297 30.99 11.65 2.32
CA PRO A 297 30.68 12.96 2.90
C PRO A 297 29.65 13.70 2.04
N ILE A 298 28.37 13.68 2.41
CA ILE A 298 27.26 14.24 1.58
C ILE A 298 26.67 15.56 2.12
N TYR A 299 27.03 15.96 3.33
CA TYR A 299 26.50 17.14 3.98
C TYR A 299 27.44 18.35 3.92
N ILE A 300 26.88 19.54 3.78
CA ILE A 300 27.56 20.80 4.03
C ILE A 300 26.85 21.51 5.18
N GLY A 301 27.59 22.17 6.06
CA GLY A 301 26.96 22.77 7.23
C GLY A 301 27.91 23.50 8.15
N ARG A 302 27.39 23.82 9.34
CA ARG A 302 28.07 24.53 10.41
C ARG A 302 27.73 23.93 11.77
N ILE A 303 28.74 23.82 12.62
CA ILE A 303 28.66 23.30 13.98
C ILE A 303 29.16 24.35 14.97
N TYR A 304 28.45 24.48 16.08
CA TYR A 304 28.71 25.45 17.13
C TYR A 304 29.00 24.72 18.44
N ILE A 305 30.23 24.79 18.94
CA ILE A 305 30.71 24.01 20.08
C ILE A 305 31.12 24.95 21.22
N SER A 306 30.58 24.77 22.43
CA SER A 306 30.93 25.54 23.62
C SER A 306 32.44 25.52 23.87
N LYS A 307 33.07 26.68 24.07
CA LYS A 307 34.51 26.77 24.33
C LYS A 307 34.89 26.22 25.70
N GLU A 308 33.97 26.27 26.65
CA GLU A 308 34.18 25.85 28.04
C GLU A 308 33.99 24.34 28.19
N THR A 309 32.85 23.83 27.72
CA THR A 309 32.43 22.44 27.98
C THR A 309 32.66 21.50 26.78
N TYR A 310 32.92 22.04 25.59
CA TYR A 310 32.88 21.31 24.32
C TYR A 310 31.51 20.67 24.00
N ALA A 311 30.43 21.12 24.63
CA ALA A 311 29.07 20.71 24.27
C ALA A 311 28.65 21.29 22.91
N LEU A 312 27.74 20.61 22.23
CA LEU A 312 27.13 21.11 21.00
C LEU A 312 26.03 22.09 21.39
N LEU A 313 26.11 23.33 20.90
CA LEU A 313 25.08 24.35 21.14
C LEU A 313 24.12 24.44 19.95
N LYS A 314 24.65 24.29 18.73
CA LYS A 314 23.89 24.35 17.48
C LYS A 314 24.55 23.52 16.38
N PHE A 315 23.75 22.88 15.54
CA PHE A 315 24.19 22.12 14.37
C PHE A 315 23.25 22.35 13.19
N GLN A 316 23.78 22.87 12.09
CA GLN A 316 23.03 23.15 10.87
C GLN A 316 23.69 22.44 9.69
N TYR A 317 22.93 21.73 8.88
CA TYR A 317 23.45 21.09 7.69
C TYR A 317 22.39 20.91 6.61
N LYS A 318 22.85 20.79 5.37
CA LYS A 318 22.04 20.51 4.19
C LYS A 318 22.78 19.61 3.22
N LEU A 319 22.12 19.17 2.16
CA LEU A 319 22.77 18.44 1.08
C LEU A 319 23.75 19.32 0.29
N ALA A 320 24.89 18.74 -0.06
CA ALA A 320 25.92 19.39 -0.87
C ALA A 320 25.65 19.24 -2.39
N VAL A 321 24.56 19.82 -2.89
CA VAL A 321 24.15 19.99 -4.33
C VAL A 321 23.39 18.82 -5.00
N ASP A 322 22.63 19.12 -6.08
CA ASP A 322 21.85 18.25 -6.98
C ASP A 322 22.62 17.01 -7.43
N ARG A 323 22.09 15.82 -7.14
CA ARG A 323 22.69 14.53 -7.50
C ARG A 323 21.69 13.63 -8.20
N ASP A 324 22.21 12.83 -9.12
CA ASP A 324 21.55 11.62 -9.58
C ASP A 324 21.67 10.57 -8.48
N PHE A 325 20.60 10.38 -7.72
CA PHE A 325 20.52 9.34 -6.68
C PHE A 325 20.24 7.94 -7.27
N GLY A 326 20.31 7.78 -8.59
CA GLY A 326 20.02 6.54 -9.29
C GLY A 326 18.62 6.05 -8.93
N PHE A 327 18.55 4.88 -8.30
CA PHE A 327 17.32 4.22 -7.90
C PHE A 327 16.35 5.10 -7.09
N PHE A 328 16.88 6.01 -6.26
CA PHE A 328 16.08 6.87 -5.38
C PHE A 328 15.73 8.25 -6.00
N SER A 329 16.01 8.48 -7.28
CA SER A 329 15.64 9.73 -7.97
C SER A 329 14.15 10.05 -7.86
N LYS A 330 13.34 9.00 -7.84
CA LYS A 330 11.91 8.97 -7.64
C LYS A 330 11.62 8.87 -6.12
N GLY A 331 11.55 10.02 -5.43
CA GLY A 331 11.22 10.13 -4.00
C GLY A 331 12.23 10.90 -3.11
N MET A 332 13.45 11.16 -3.61
CA MET A 332 14.41 12.02 -2.90
C MET A 332 13.97 13.49 -2.94
N PRO A 333 14.09 14.24 -1.83
CA PRO A 333 13.87 15.67 -1.85
C PRO A 333 14.93 16.35 -2.72
N ILE A 334 14.49 17.32 -3.51
CA ILE A 334 15.31 18.20 -4.34
C ILE A 334 16.30 18.97 -3.47
N ASP A 335 15.82 19.41 -2.30
CA ASP A 335 16.64 20.04 -1.28
C ASP A 335 16.16 19.59 0.09
N TYR A 336 17.09 19.45 1.04
CA TYR A 336 16.72 19.33 2.44
C TYR A 336 17.74 20.00 3.35
N GLN A 337 17.23 20.53 4.45
CA GLN A 337 18.00 21.21 5.48
C GLN A 337 17.57 20.75 6.87
N VAL A 338 18.53 20.62 7.78
CA VAL A 338 18.32 20.33 9.20
C VAL A 338 19.01 21.40 10.04
N GLU A 339 18.33 21.85 11.09
CA GLU A 339 18.88 22.65 12.16
C GLU A 339 18.52 22.04 13.52
N MET A 340 19.50 21.91 14.41
CA MET A 340 19.31 21.44 15.77
C MET A 340 19.94 22.41 16.74
N ASN A 341 19.21 22.77 17.79
CA ASN A 341 19.67 23.65 18.85
C ASN A 341 19.61 22.91 20.20
N TYR A 342 20.56 23.21 21.08
CA TYR A 342 20.66 22.62 22.41
C TYR A 342 20.67 23.73 23.47
N LYS A 343 20.05 23.43 24.61
CA LYS A 343 20.02 24.31 25.79
C LYS A 343 20.57 23.59 27.01
N LYS A 344 21.22 24.33 27.90
CA LYS A 344 21.71 23.81 29.16
C LYS A 344 20.61 23.86 30.21
N GLN A 345 20.42 22.78 30.97
CA GLN A 345 19.51 22.70 32.12
C GLN A 345 20.22 21.96 33.26
N GLY A 346 20.49 22.64 34.37
CA GLY A 346 21.44 22.16 35.36
C GLY A 346 22.85 22.03 34.76
N ASP A 347 23.50 20.90 34.98
CA ASP A 347 24.86 20.64 34.45
C ASP A 347 24.88 19.98 33.06
N LEU A 348 23.72 19.65 32.50
CA LEU A 348 23.60 18.87 31.26
C LEU A 348 22.95 19.67 30.13
N TYR A 349 23.32 19.33 28.89
CA TYR A 349 22.73 19.87 27.67
C TYR A 349 21.62 18.95 27.17
N HIS A 350 20.55 19.57 26.71
CA HIS A 350 19.36 18.90 26.19
C HIS A 350 18.94 19.54 24.86
N ILE A 351 18.21 18.78 24.05
CA ILE A 351 17.64 19.28 22.81
C ILE A 351 16.67 20.44 23.13
N GLN A 352 16.84 21.56 22.45
CA GLN A 352 15.96 22.73 22.54
C GLN A 352 14.91 22.70 21.43
N ASN A 353 15.36 22.55 20.18
CA ASN A 353 14.49 22.37 19.03
C ASN A 353 15.22 21.65 17.88
N ILE A 354 14.44 21.08 16.96
CA ILE A 354 14.91 20.50 15.70
C ILE A 354 14.01 21.03 14.59
N LYS A 355 14.60 21.53 13.52
CA LYS A 355 13.90 21.97 12.31
C LYS A 355 14.41 21.16 11.13
N PHE A 356 13.50 20.68 10.32
CA PHE A 356 13.76 19.97 9.08
C PHE A 356 12.90 20.56 7.98
N SER A 357 13.51 20.89 6.86
CA SER A 357 12.80 21.38 5.68
C SER A 357 13.19 20.51 4.50
N GLU A 358 12.21 20.11 3.68
CA GLU A 358 12.45 19.39 2.42
C GLU A 358 11.59 19.93 1.28
N THR A 359 12.15 20.02 0.08
CA THR A 359 11.41 20.35 -1.14
C THR A 359 11.30 19.11 -2.01
N LYS A 360 10.09 18.79 -2.49
CA LYS A 360 9.82 17.59 -3.30
C LYS A 360 8.99 17.93 -4.52
N LYS A 361 9.19 17.17 -5.60
CA LYS A 361 8.31 17.17 -6.77
C LYS A 361 7.15 16.24 -6.51
N VAL A 362 5.93 16.76 -6.68
CA VAL A 362 4.67 16.11 -6.30
C VAL A 362 3.69 15.90 -7.46
N GLY A 363 4.15 16.12 -8.68
CA GLY A 363 3.34 15.94 -9.86
C GLY A 363 3.82 16.80 -11.00
N GLN A 364 3.03 16.81 -12.06
CA GLN A 364 3.31 17.59 -13.25
C GLN A 364 1.97 18.11 -13.79
N LYS A 365 1.92 19.39 -14.15
CA LYS A 365 0.78 19.99 -14.84
C LYS A 365 0.72 19.48 -16.29
N GLU A 366 -0.41 19.62 -16.96
CA GLU A 366 -0.59 19.24 -18.37
C GLU A 366 0.43 19.90 -19.32
N ASN A 367 0.92 21.09 -18.98
CA ASN A 367 1.95 21.82 -19.73
C ASN A 367 3.40 21.33 -19.47
N GLY A 368 3.59 20.31 -18.64
CA GLY A 368 4.90 19.76 -18.29
C GLY A 368 5.60 20.43 -17.10
N GLU A 369 5.04 21.46 -16.45
CA GLU A 369 5.64 22.06 -15.26
C GLU A 369 5.52 21.15 -14.03
N SER A 370 6.57 21.05 -13.22
CA SER A 370 6.55 20.25 -11.99
C SER A 370 5.79 20.96 -10.88
N ILE A 371 4.90 20.25 -10.18
CA ILE A 371 4.26 20.73 -8.95
C ILE A 371 5.25 20.45 -7.82
N LEU A 372 5.53 21.45 -6.97
CA LEU A 372 6.47 21.32 -5.85
C LEU A 372 5.77 21.51 -4.51
N HIS A 373 6.09 20.65 -3.55
CA HIS A 373 5.74 20.84 -2.14
C HIS A 373 7.00 21.15 -1.34
N LEU A 374 6.94 22.20 -0.52
CA LEU A 374 7.92 22.49 0.52
C LEU A 374 7.31 22.05 1.85
N ALA A 375 7.89 21.04 2.48
CA ALA A 375 7.47 20.50 3.76
C ALA A 375 8.43 20.97 4.86
N ASN A 376 7.90 21.62 5.89
CA ASN A 376 8.66 22.00 7.08
C ASN A 376 8.16 21.19 8.28
N LYS A 377 9.09 20.60 9.04
CA LYS A 377 8.84 19.81 10.25
C LYS A 377 9.70 20.37 11.38
N GLU A 378 9.07 20.79 12.44
CA GLU A 378 9.73 21.41 13.59
C GLU A 378 9.31 20.73 14.88
N ILE A 379 10.22 20.57 15.82
CA ILE A 379 9.91 20.14 17.19
C ILE A 379 10.55 21.09 18.19
N TYR A 380 9.77 21.53 19.16
CA TYR A 380 10.14 22.49 20.18
C TYR A 380 10.00 21.85 21.56
N VAL A 381 11.09 21.73 22.31
CA VAL A 381 11.08 21.12 23.65
C VAL A 381 10.59 22.12 24.68
N LEU A 382 9.38 21.88 25.17
CA LEU A 382 8.66 22.71 26.13
C LEU A 382 9.14 22.44 27.57
N ASN A 383 9.20 21.16 27.95
CA ASN A 383 9.58 20.72 29.28
C ASN A 383 10.44 19.45 29.23
N ILE A 384 11.28 19.26 30.24
CA ILE A 384 12.22 18.15 30.37
C ILE A 384 12.05 17.52 31.75
N GLN A 385 11.60 16.26 31.78
CA GLN A 385 11.53 15.46 33.00
C GLN A 385 12.74 14.53 33.08
N THR A 386 13.47 14.62 34.20
CA THR A 386 14.68 13.84 34.47
C THR A 386 14.52 12.87 35.66
N GLU A 387 13.48 13.06 36.49
CA GLU A 387 13.21 12.25 37.68
C GLU A 387 12.14 11.18 37.43
N ASN A 388 12.36 9.98 37.98
CA ASN A 388 11.44 8.83 37.91
C ASN A 388 10.97 8.47 36.48
N VAL A 389 11.84 8.69 35.49
CA VAL A 389 11.54 8.41 34.08
C VAL A 389 11.40 6.90 33.86
N LYS A 390 10.24 6.50 33.32
CA LYS A 390 9.93 5.12 32.94
C LYS A 390 9.44 5.10 31.48
N PRO A 391 9.66 3.99 30.75
CA PRO A 391 9.05 3.78 29.44
C PRO A 391 7.52 3.84 29.52
N PHE A 392 6.90 4.21 28.40
CA PHE A 392 5.44 4.28 28.32
C PHE A 392 4.85 2.87 28.17
N ALA A 393 3.58 2.69 28.59
CA ALA A 393 2.86 1.44 28.36
C ALA A 393 2.54 1.26 26.87
N ASP A 394 2.66 0.04 26.35
CA ASP A 394 2.47 -0.28 24.92
C ASP A 394 1.15 0.23 24.32
N SER A 395 0.08 0.27 25.12
CA SER A 395 -1.23 0.76 24.68
C SER A 395 -1.28 2.26 24.36
N SER A 396 -0.30 3.03 24.82
CA SER A 396 -0.22 4.49 24.66
C SER A 396 0.78 4.94 23.60
N LEU A 397 1.61 4.03 23.11
CA LEU A 397 2.69 4.34 22.17
C LEU A 397 2.13 4.84 20.84
N PHE A 398 2.64 6.00 20.41
CA PHE A 398 2.52 6.48 19.06
C PHE A 398 3.65 5.91 18.21
N LYS A 399 3.27 5.38 17.05
CA LYS A 399 4.20 5.07 15.96
C LYS A 399 3.55 5.58 14.69
N SER A 400 4.27 6.41 13.96
CA SER A 400 3.87 6.73 12.60
C SER A 400 3.86 5.42 11.80
N THR A 401 2.78 5.11 11.10
CA THR A 401 2.73 4.00 10.13
C THR A 401 1.80 4.42 9.01
N ARG A 402 1.79 3.69 7.90
CA ARG A 402 0.79 3.91 6.84
C ARG A 402 -0.69 3.83 7.30
N PHE A 403 -0.95 3.18 8.44
CA PHE A 403 -2.29 3.07 9.03
C PHE A 403 -2.51 4.00 10.22
N SER A 404 -1.45 4.63 10.74
CA SER A 404 -1.47 5.50 11.92
C SER A 404 -0.64 6.75 11.65
N SER A 405 -1.31 7.84 11.30
CA SER A 405 -0.69 9.17 11.23
C SER A 405 -0.95 9.94 12.52
N ILE A 406 -0.20 11.02 12.76
CA ILE A 406 -0.54 12.02 13.80
C ILE A 406 -1.97 12.53 13.62
N ARG A 407 -2.46 12.58 12.37
CA ARG A 407 -3.85 12.90 12.06
C ARG A 407 -4.82 11.87 12.61
N HIS A 408 -4.47 10.61 12.86
CA HIS A 408 -5.41 9.62 13.42
C HIS A 408 -5.61 9.77 14.95
N TYR A 409 -4.81 10.59 15.64
CA TYR A 409 -4.90 10.83 17.10
C TYR A 409 -5.81 12.03 17.44
N LYS A 410 -6.98 12.11 16.79
CA LYS A 410 -7.90 13.27 16.74
C LYS A 410 -8.60 13.61 18.05
N SER A 411 -8.65 12.68 19.02
CA SER A 411 -9.53 12.77 20.20
C SER A 411 -9.00 13.65 21.36
N LYS A 412 -8.02 14.54 21.12
CA LYS A 412 -7.36 15.31 22.17
C LYS A 412 -7.15 16.80 21.85
N TYR A 413 -7.94 17.39 20.95
CA TYR A 413 -7.96 18.85 20.85
C TYR A 413 -8.50 19.44 22.16
N ASN A 414 -7.62 20.08 22.92
CA ASN A 414 -7.95 20.76 24.16
C ASN A 414 -7.54 22.24 24.00
N PRO A 415 -8.53 23.16 23.87
CA PRO A 415 -8.24 24.57 23.65
C PRO A 415 -7.44 25.20 24.80
N ASP A 416 -7.53 24.67 26.02
CA ASP A 416 -6.80 25.22 27.16
C ASP A 416 -5.30 24.93 27.09
N TYR A 417 -4.88 23.80 26.50
CA TYR A 417 -3.47 23.53 26.20
C TYR A 417 -2.90 24.55 25.19
N TRP A 418 -3.70 24.96 24.22
CA TRP A 418 -3.26 25.89 23.17
C TRP A 418 -3.24 27.33 23.66
N LYS A 419 -4.16 27.75 24.53
CA LYS A 419 -4.13 29.07 25.17
C LYS A 419 -2.83 29.33 25.94
N GLU A 420 -2.31 28.34 26.67
CA GLU A 420 -1.04 28.48 27.39
C GLU A 420 0.18 28.54 26.45
N LEU A 421 0.14 27.82 25.32
CA LEU A 421 1.21 27.80 24.31
C LEU A 421 1.24 29.04 23.41
N GLU A 422 0.07 29.61 23.11
CA GLU A 422 -0.09 30.83 22.30
C GLU A 422 0.35 32.10 23.04
N LEU A 423 0.58 32.02 24.36
CA LEU A 423 1.17 33.10 25.16
C LEU A 423 2.71 33.16 25.06
N ALA A 424 3.36 32.16 24.46
CA ALA A 424 4.78 32.18 24.17
C ALA A 424 5.01 32.76 22.76
N ASP A 425 5.41 34.04 22.67
CA ASP A 425 5.61 34.78 21.40
C ASP A 425 6.38 33.99 20.32
N SER A 426 7.34 33.15 20.74
CA SER A 426 8.17 32.34 19.83
C SER A 426 7.47 31.17 19.12
N LEU A 427 6.25 30.81 19.53
CA LEU A 427 5.50 29.66 19.01
C LEU A 427 4.22 30.06 18.26
N LEU A 428 3.94 31.36 18.10
CA LEU A 428 2.80 31.85 17.35
C LEU A 428 2.86 31.43 15.87
N LEU A 429 1.69 31.17 15.27
CA LEU A 429 1.57 30.97 13.83
C LEU A 429 1.85 32.29 13.11
N SER A 430 2.59 32.23 12.00
CA SER A 430 2.84 33.44 11.20
C SER A 430 1.54 33.92 10.55
N SER A 431 1.43 35.23 10.34
CA SER A 431 0.28 35.83 9.67
C SER A 431 0.01 35.25 8.28
N LYS A 432 1.07 34.81 7.58
CA LYS A 432 0.95 34.12 6.28
C LYS A 432 0.25 32.75 6.42
N ILE A 433 0.65 31.91 7.39
CA ILE A 433 0.04 30.59 7.60
C ILE A 433 -1.46 30.73 7.89
N ILE A 434 -1.80 31.68 8.78
CA ILE A 434 -3.19 31.94 9.15
C ILE A 434 -3.98 32.36 7.90
N ARG A 435 -3.52 33.40 7.19
CA ARG A 435 -4.20 33.91 6.00
C ARG A 435 -4.40 32.85 4.91
N ASP A 436 -3.39 32.03 4.65
CA ASP A 436 -3.42 31.04 3.57
C ASP A 436 -4.34 29.84 3.91
N LEU A 437 -4.43 29.44 5.19
CA LEU A 437 -5.25 28.30 5.62
C LEU A 437 -6.69 28.67 5.99
N GLU A 438 -6.97 29.93 6.32
CA GLU A 438 -8.33 30.41 6.66
C GLU A 438 -9.20 30.75 5.45
N ILE A 439 -8.72 30.51 4.22
CA ILE A 439 -9.42 30.87 2.97
C ILE A 439 -10.83 30.27 2.89
N LYS A 440 -11.02 29.01 3.34
CA LYS A 440 -12.32 28.33 3.30
C LYS A 440 -13.13 28.51 4.58
N GLN A 441 -12.46 28.52 5.74
CA GLN A 441 -13.07 28.58 7.08
C GLN A 441 -12.00 28.94 8.12
N PRO A 442 -12.36 29.58 9.26
CA PRO A 442 -11.40 29.93 10.33
C PRO A 442 -10.63 28.73 10.87
N LEU A 443 -9.37 28.91 11.28
CA LEU A 443 -8.54 27.81 11.80
C LEU A 443 -9.11 27.25 13.11
N SER A 444 -9.72 28.09 13.94
CA SER A 444 -10.44 27.65 15.14
C SER A 444 -11.56 26.66 14.80
N GLU A 445 -12.35 26.96 13.77
CA GLU A 445 -13.40 26.07 13.27
C GLU A 445 -12.83 24.81 12.59
N GLN A 446 -11.69 24.91 11.91
CA GLN A 446 -10.99 23.73 11.37
C GLN A 446 -10.51 22.81 12.51
N PHE A 447 -9.88 23.35 13.55
CA PHE A 447 -9.41 22.56 14.68
C PHE A 447 -10.56 21.94 15.46
N GLU A 448 -11.68 22.65 15.59
CA GLU A 448 -12.90 22.16 16.23
C GLU A 448 -13.69 21.18 15.36
N SER A 449 -13.73 21.37 14.03
CA SER A 449 -14.38 20.43 13.11
C SER A 449 -13.67 19.08 13.10
N HIS A 450 -12.40 19.04 13.49
CA HIS A 450 -11.64 17.81 13.69
C HIS A 450 -11.92 17.12 15.04
N LYS A 451 -12.67 17.73 15.98
CA LYS A 451 -13.38 16.97 17.03
C LYS A 451 -14.48 16.09 16.43
N LEU A 452 -15.03 16.44 15.26
CA LEU A 452 -16.25 15.86 14.70
C LEU A 452 -16.05 14.53 13.93
N GLU A 453 -14.83 13.98 13.85
CA GLU A 453 -14.65 12.58 13.41
C GLU A 453 -14.96 11.55 14.51
N GLN A 454 -15.21 12.01 15.74
CA GLN A 454 -16.06 11.29 16.68
C GLN A 454 -17.37 12.05 16.80
N LYS A 455 -18.16 12.07 15.72
CA LYS A 455 -19.59 12.16 15.96
C LYS A 455 -20.02 10.76 16.37
N ALA A 456 -20.42 10.63 17.63
CA ALA A 456 -21.25 9.52 18.08
C ALA A 456 -22.52 9.36 17.19
N ASP A 457 -22.85 10.40 16.39
CA ASP A 457 -24.00 10.50 15.50
C ASP A 457 -23.62 11.11 14.11
N LEU A 458 -22.63 10.58 13.37
CA LEU A 458 -22.47 10.98 11.96
C LEU A 458 -23.66 10.38 11.19
N PRO A 459 -24.59 11.18 10.66
CA PRO A 459 -25.75 10.61 9.98
C PRO A 459 -25.30 9.85 8.73
N SER A 460 -25.93 8.69 8.49
CA SER A 460 -25.70 7.95 7.26
C SER A 460 -26.02 8.82 6.04
N PRO A 461 -25.21 8.78 4.96
CA PRO A 461 -25.47 9.55 3.75
C PRO A 461 -26.86 9.29 3.18
N ILE A 462 -27.54 10.37 2.78
CA ILE A 462 -28.87 10.33 2.19
C ILE A 462 -28.73 10.67 0.71
N ALA A 463 -29.10 9.73 -0.15
CA ALA A 463 -29.11 9.93 -1.59
C ALA A 463 -30.25 10.88 -2.00
N SER A 464 -29.96 11.85 -2.88
CA SER A 464 -31.00 12.66 -3.50
C SER A 464 -31.94 11.79 -4.35
N LYS A 465 -33.22 12.14 -4.40
CA LYS A 465 -34.22 11.47 -5.23
C LYS A 465 -34.54 12.30 -6.47
N THR A 466 -34.46 11.69 -7.65
CA THR A 466 -34.86 12.29 -8.92
C THR A 466 -35.94 11.40 -9.53
N PRO A 467 -37.15 11.90 -9.83
CA PRO A 467 -38.18 11.09 -10.48
C PRO A 467 -37.66 10.51 -11.79
N TYR A 468 -37.69 9.19 -11.89
CA TYR A 468 -37.40 8.46 -13.12
C TYR A 468 -38.36 7.29 -13.21
N ALA A 469 -38.87 7.03 -14.41
CA ALA A 469 -39.77 5.93 -14.69
C ALA A 469 -39.30 5.17 -15.92
N PHE A 470 -39.35 3.86 -15.84
CA PHE A 470 -39.19 2.97 -16.98
C PHE A 470 -40.55 2.49 -17.45
N ASP A 471 -40.72 2.37 -18.75
CA ASP A 471 -41.82 1.59 -19.31
C ASP A 471 -41.31 0.17 -19.59
N TYR A 472 -41.76 -0.78 -18.77
CA TYR A 472 -41.48 -2.20 -18.95
C TYR A 472 -42.78 -2.91 -19.29
N HIS A 473 -42.93 -3.37 -20.53
CA HIS A 473 -44.12 -4.11 -20.98
C HIS A 473 -45.44 -3.35 -20.74
N ASN A 474 -45.48 -2.04 -21.02
CA ASN A 474 -46.60 -1.14 -20.73
C ASN A 474 -46.90 -0.97 -19.23
N THR A 475 -45.91 -1.22 -18.37
CA THR A 475 -45.99 -1.02 -16.92
C THR A 475 -44.94 0.01 -16.51
N LEU A 476 -45.39 1.13 -15.96
CA LEU A 476 -44.50 2.15 -15.45
C LEU A 476 -43.88 1.72 -14.11
N VAL A 477 -42.54 1.60 -14.09
CA VAL A 477 -41.75 1.29 -12.89
C VAL A 477 -40.93 2.48 -12.48
N PHE A 478 -41.14 2.97 -11.26
CA PHE A 478 -40.44 4.14 -10.74
C PHE A 478 -39.15 3.77 -10.02
N ASP A 479 -38.06 4.48 -10.34
CA ASP A 479 -36.76 4.34 -9.71
C ASP A 479 -36.16 5.72 -9.45
N SER A 480 -36.42 6.27 -8.26
CA SER A 480 -35.95 7.60 -7.89
C SER A 480 -34.43 7.72 -7.72
N LEU A 481 -33.70 6.61 -7.77
CA LEU A 481 -32.24 6.55 -7.64
C LEU A 481 -31.56 6.22 -8.98
N HIS A 482 -32.31 6.10 -10.08
CA HIS A 482 -31.76 5.75 -11.38
C HIS A 482 -30.71 6.75 -11.89
N TRP A 483 -30.76 8.01 -11.44
CA TRP A 483 -29.75 9.01 -11.75
C TRP A 483 -28.31 8.54 -11.45
N MET A 484 -28.12 7.65 -10.46
CA MET A 484 -26.81 7.08 -10.15
C MET A 484 -26.22 6.22 -11.27
N ALA A 485 -27.06 5.66 -12.15
CA ALA A 485 -26.64 4.84 -13.28
C ALA A 485 -26.43 5.64 -14.57
N LEU A 486 -26.76 6.95 -14.57
CA LEU A 486 -26.68 7.81 -15.73
C LEU A 486 -25.29 8.49 -15.82
N PRO A 487 -24.60 8.43 -16.97
CA PRO A 487 -23.28 9.05 -17.16
C PRO A 487 -23.23 10.53 -16.80
N ASP A 488 -24.29 11.30 -17.11
CA ASP A 488 -24.37 12.74 -16.83
C ASP A 488 -24.25 13.13 -15.34
N TYR A 489 -24.43 12.15 -14.44
CA TYR A 489 -24.37 12.35 -12.99
C TYR A 489 -23.12 11.74 -12.35
N GLU A 490 -22.10 11.37 -13.13
CA GLU A 490 -20.89 10.71 -12.64
C GLU A 490 -20.23 11.49 -11.48
N SER A 491 -20.05 12.82 -11.62
CA SER A 491 -19.45 13.65 -10.55
C SER A 491 -20.30 13.64 -9.27
N LYS A 492 -21.63 13.62 -9.41
CA LYS A 492 -22.55 13.56 -8.27
C LYS A 492 -22.54 12.19 -7.60
N LEU A 493 -22.42 11.12 -8.38
CA LEU A 493 -22.22 9.77 -7.86
C LEU A 493 -20.90 9.69 -7.10
N LYS A 494 -19.78 10.16 -7.67
CA LYS A 494 -18.48 10.21 -6.98
C LYS A 494 -18.56 10.93 -5.64
N ALA A 495 -19.22 12.09 -5.59
CA ALA A 495 -19.43 12.83 -4.33
C ALA A 495 -20.22 12.00 -3.30
N TYR A 496 -21.29 11.31 -3.72
CA TYR A 496 -22.05 10.41 -2.84
C TYR A 496 -21.17 9.25 -2.31
N LEU A 497 -20.37 8.62 -3.17
CA LEU A 497 -19.46 7.53 -2.79
C LEU A 497 -18.38 8.00 -1.80
N ILE A 498 -17.87 9.23 -1.95
CA ILE A 498 -16.91 9.83 -1.00
C ILE A 498 -17.55 10.02 0.37
N GLU A 499 -18.78 10.53 0.44
CA GLU A 499 -19.51 10.65 1.71
C GLU A 499 -19.82 9.28 2.35
N GLU A 500 -20.12 8.27 1.54
CA GLU A 500 -20.28 6.88 1.99
C GLU A 500 -18.99 6.32 2.60
N ASN A 501 -17.86 6.52 1.92
CA ASN A 501 -16.55 6.13 2.45
C ASN A 501 -16.21 6.87 3.74
N LYS A 502 -16.58 8.15 3.87
CA LYS A 502 -16.40 8.94 5.09
C LYS A 502 -17.23 8.37 6.23
N TYR A 503 -18.50 8.05 5.98
CA TYR A 503 -19.37 7.38 6.94
C TYR A 503 -18.81 6.01 7.35
N ALA A 504 -18.40 5.18 6.40
CA ALA A 504 -17.81 3.88 6.69
C ALA A 504 -16.53 3.97 7.54
N LYS A 505 -15.64 4.93 7.25
CA LYS A 505 -14.43 5.18 8.05
C LYS A 505 -14.74 5.60 9.49
N ASN A 506 -15.85 6.33 9.71
CA ASN A 506 -16.34 6.70 11.03
C ASN A 506 -16.79 5.47 11.82
N GLU A 507 -17.68 4.66 11.23
CA GLU A 507 -18.23 3.46 11.88
C GLU A 507 -17.16 2.40 12.20
N LEU A 508 -16.12 2.29 11.38
CA LEU A 508 -15.04 1.31 11.56
C LEU A 508 -13.92 1.78 12.50
N ILE A 509 -14.02 2.98 13.10
CA ILE A 509 -12.93 3.55 13.90
C ILE A 509 -12.59 2.69 15.13
N GLU A 510 -13.60 2.14 15.80
CA GLU A 510 -13.42 1.33 17.02
C GLU A 510 -12.65 0.03 16.76
N VAL A 511 -12.74 -0.50 15.54
CA VAL A 511 -12.08 -1.74 15.13
C VAL A 511 -10.75 -1.53 14.43
N LYS A 512 -10.27 -0.30 14.24
CA LYS A 512 -8.95 -0.03 13.63
C LYS A 512 -7.80 -0.80 14.29
N LYS A 513 -7.80 -0.92 15.62
CA LYS A 513 -6.79 -1.72 16.34
C LYS A 513 -6.87 -3.21 15.96
N TYR A 514 -8.08 -3.72 15.75
CA TYR A 514 -8.29 -5.10 15.33
C TYR A 514 -7.98 -5.31 13.84
N GLN A 515 -8.32 -4.36 12.98
CA GLN A 515 -7.90 -4.33 11.57
C GLN A 515 -6.39 -4.41 11.45
N LYS A 516 -5.65 -3.57 12.20
CA LYS A 516 -4.19 -3.61 12.23
C LYS A 516 -3.66 -4.99 12.63
N LYS A 517 -4.26 -5.61 13.65
CA LYS A 517 -3.89 -6.97 14.06
C LYS A 517 -4.15 -8.01 12.94
N LEU A 518 -5.32 -7.97 12.30
CA LEU A 518 -5.65 -8.87 11.18
C LEU A 518 -4.67 -8.68 10.02
N PHE A 519 -4.37 -7.43 9.69
CA PHE A 519 -3.41 -7.06 8.66
C PHE A 519 -2.03 -7.65 8.97
N GLU A 520 -1.51 -7.44 10.18
CA GLU A 520 -0.21 -7.98 10.61
C GLU A 520 -0.18 -9.52 10.53
N GLN A 521 -1.26 -10.19 10.92
CA GLN A 521 -1.40 -11.65 10.84
C GLN A 521 -1.41 -12.14 9.39
N LEU A 522 -2.24 -11.55 8.53
CA LEU A 522 -2.29 -11.89 7.10
C LEU A 522 -0.96 -11.64 6.41
N ASN A 523 -0.28 -10.55 6.74
CA ASN A 523 1.02 -10.22 6.18
C ASN A 523 2.11 -11.25 6.55
N THR A 524 1.90 -12.13 7.54
CA THR A 524 2.82 -13.25 7.81
C THR A 524 2.73 -14.39 6.80
N PHE A 525 1.64 -14.49 6.02
CA PHE A 525 1.47 -15.50 4.97
C PHE A 525 2.21 -15.14 3.68
N TYR A 526 2.65 -13.89 3.54
CA TYR A 526 3.35 -13.37 2.37
C TYR A 526 4.82 -13.15 2.70
N GLU A 527 5.73 -13.67 1.87
CA GLU A 527 7.16 -13.50 2.06
C GLU A 527 7.55 -12.02 2.09
N LYS A 528 8.38 -11.64 3.06
CA LYS A 528 9.30 -10.51 2.88
C LYS A 528 10.33 -10.98 1.84
N GLN A 529 10.59 -10.19 0.80
CA GLN A 529 11.47 -10.51 -0.35
C GLN A 529 12.95 -10.83 -0.03
N ALA A 530 13.27 -11.41 1.13
CA ALA A 530 14.60 -11.85 1.50
C ALA A 530 14.68 -13.39 1.45
N GLU A 531 15.47 -13.89 0.50
CA GLU A 531 16.23 -15.14 0.60
C GLU A 531 15.56 -16.48 0.25
N SER A 532 14.72 -16.56 -0.80
CA SER A 532 14.66 -17.82 -1.57
C SER A 532 15.52 -17.71 -2.82
N LYS A 533 16.81 -18.06 -2.70
CA LYS A 533 17.64 -18.41 -3.87
C LYS A 533 17.07 -19.69 -4.49
N LYS A 534 15.95 -19.59 -5.20
CA LYS A 534 15.48 -20.69 -6.04
C LYS A 534 16.50 -20.87 -7.16
N GLU A 535 16.98 -22.10 -7.32
CA GLU A 535 17.84 -22.47 -8.43
C GLU A 535 17.08 -22.23 -9.75
N ILE A 536 17.52 -21.25 -10.52
CA ILE A 536 16.87 -20.85 -11.76
C ILE A 536 17.16 -21.93 -12.80
N LYS A 537 16.11 -22.59 -13.28
CA LYS A 537 16.26 -23.69 -14.24
C LYS A 537 16.61 -23.16 -15.63
N PRO A 538 17.47 -23.85 -16.40
CA PRO A 538 17.64 -23.57 -17.82
C PRO A 538 16.30 -23.59 -18.57
N ASN A 539 16.19 -22.76 -19.61
CA ASN A 539 14.99 -22.55 -20.41
C ASN A 539 13.75 -22.08 -19.63
N SER A 540 13.94 -21.26 -18.60
CA SER A 540 12.83 -20.70 -17.80
C SER A 540 12.86 -19.17 -17.76
N TYR A 541 11.69 -18.57 -17.53
CA TYR A 541 11.54 -17.14 -17.28
C TYR A 541 11.46 -16.89 -15.78
N PHE A 542 12.06 -15.81 -15.31
CA PHE A 542 12.04 -15.40 -13.91
C PHE A 542 12.12 -13.89 -13.80
N PHE A 543 11.57 -13.35 -12.72
CA PHE A 543 11.76 -11.95 -12.36
C PHE A 543 13.01 -11.81 -11.51
N ASP A 544 13.80 -10.80 -11.79
CA ASP A 544 14.89 -10.33 -10.95
C ASP A 544 14.86 -8.82 -10.94
N VAL A 545 15.49 -8.25 -9.93
CA VAL A 545 15.40 -6.84 -9.63
C VAL A 545 16.73 -6.21 -10.04
N ASP A 546 16.69 -5.18 -10.89
CA ASP A 546 17.93 -4.51 -11.31
C ASP A 546 18.51 -3.63 -10.18
N SER A 547 19.65 -2.98 -10.43
CA SER A 547 20.26 -2.07 -9.46
C SER A 547 19.41 -0.83 -9.15
N LEU A 548 18.35 -0.61 -9.94
CA LEU A 548 17.35 0.44 -9.83
C LEU A 548 16.00 -0.13 -9.36
N ASN A 549 16.02 -1.26 -8.66
CA ASN A 549 14.87 -2.00 -8.14
C ASN A 549 13.66 -2.12 -9.09
N ASN A 550 13.91 -2.04 -10.39
CA ASN A 550 12.89 -2.29 -11.38
C ASN A 550 12.74 -3.80 -11.46
N ASP A 551 11.50 -4.26 -11.54
CA ASP A 551 11.20 -5.63 -11.86
C ASP A 551 11.55 -5.89 -13.33
N ILE A 552 12.53 -6.77 -13.55
CA ILE A 552 12.96 -7.18 -14.88
C ILE A 552 12.57 -8.63 -15.10
N LEU A 553 11.92 -8.88 -16.23
CA LEU A 553 11.70 -10.23 -16.72
C LEU A 553 12.97 -10.70 -17.45
N TYR A 554 13.56 -11.79 -16.97
CA TYR A 554 14.70 -12.46 -17.59
C TYR A 554 14.30 -13.83 -18.15
N TYR A 555 15.04 -14.26 -19.18
CA TYR A 555 15.02 -15.62 -19.70
C TYR A 555 16.37 -16.30 -19.45
N GLN A 556 16.36 -17.38 -18.67
CA GLN A 556 17.52 -18.22 -18.43
C GLN A 556 17.71 -19.18 -19.62
N LYS A 557 18.75 -18.98 -20.42
CA LYS A 557 19.02 -19.83 -21.59
C LYS A 557 19.69 -21.15 -21.20
N ASP A 558 20.72 -21.07 -20.37
CA ASP A 558 21.49 -22.21 -19.85
C ASP A 558 21.88 -21.92 -18.38
N SER A 559 22.77 -22.68 -17.74
CA SER A 559 23.14 -22.44 -16.33
C SER A 559 23.92 -21.14 -16.09
N ILE A 560 24.43 -20.48 -17.14
CA ILE A 560 25.34 -19.32 -17.04
C ILE A 560 24.73 -18.09 -17.70
N LYS A 561 24.05 -18.27 -18.85
CA LYS A 561 23.57 -17.19 -19.70
C LYS A 561 22.10 -16.87 -19.42
N ARG A 562 21.86 -15.64 -18.95
CA ARG A 562 20.55 -15.00 -18.90
C ARG A 562 20.41 -13.91 -19.97
N VAL A 563 19.20 -13.72 -20.45
CA VAL A 563 18.84 -12.69 -21.44
C VAL A 563 17.75 -11.81 -20.83
N GLU A 564 17.94 -10.49 -20.86
CA GLU A 564 16.90 -9.54 -20.47
C GLU A 564 15.77 -9.57 -21.50
N VAL A 565 14.53 -9.72 -21.03
CA VAL A 565 13.35 -9.81 -21.88
C VAL A 565 12.61 -8.48 -21.89
N LEU A 566 12.28 -7.95 -20.72
CA LEU A 566 11.51 -6.72 -20.55
C LEU A 566 11.78 -6.12 -19.17
N ASN A 567 11.99 -4.81 -19.10
CA ASN A 567 11.87 -4.03 -17.87
C ASN A 567 10.39 -3.75 -17.63
N VAL A 568 9.80 -4.49 -16.69
CA VAL A 568 8.37 -4.47 -16.40
C VAL A 568 7.98 -3.16 -15.75
N SER A 569 8.77 -2.68 -14.79
CA SER A 569 8.50 -1.39 -14.14
C SER A 569 8.52 -0.23 -15.13
N LEU A 570 9.43 -0.24 -16.11
CA LEU A 570 9.45 0.77 -17.18
C LEU A 570 8.20 0.68 -18.06
N PHE A 571 7.75 -0.53 -18.39
CA PHE A 571 6.52 -0.75 -19.14
C PHE A 571 5.29 -0.23 -18.39
N GLU A 572 5.14 -0.58 -17.11
CA GLU A 572 4.04 -0.12 -16.27
C GLU A 572 4.02 1.40 -16.11
N ASN A 573 5.18 2.01 -15.85
CA ASN A 573 5.33 3.47 -15.77
C ASN A 573 4.99 4.19 -17.08
N LYS A 574 5.15 3.54 -18.24
CA LYS A 574 4.82 4.14 -19.53
C LYS A 574 3.31 4.16 -19.78
N HIS A 575 2.59 3.13 -19.33
CA HIS A 575 1.18 2.95 -19.68
C HIS A 575 0.20 3.50 -18.65
N ASN A 576 0.62 3.72 -17.39
CA ASN A 576 -0.16 4.20 -16.24
C ASN A 576 -1.45 3.41 -15.97
N ASP A 577 -1.74 3.10 -14.70
CA ASP A 577 -3.00 2.43 -14.31
C ASP A 577 -3.29 1.18 -15.15
N ILE A 578 -2.28 0.31 -15.27
CA ILE A 578 -2.39 -0.97 -15.97
C ILE A 578 -2.20 -2.15 -15.03
N PHE A 579 -2.82 -3.26 -15.42
CA PHE A 579 -2.57 -4.57 -14.84
C PHE A 579 -2.07 -5.52 -15.93
N ILE A 580 -0.83 -5.97 -15.83
CA ILE A 580 -0.28 -6.94 -16.80
C ILE A 580 -0.85 -8.32 -16.49
N LYS A 581 -1.57 -8.90 -17.46
CA LYS A 581 -2.21 -10.21 -17.34
C LYS A 581 -1.28 -11.35 -17.72
N ARG A 582 -0.50 -11.17 -18.80
CA ARG A 582 0.33 -12.25 -19.34
C ARG A 582 1.48 -11.73 -20.20
N PHE A 583 2.61 -12.43 -20.05
CA PHE A 583 3.76 -12.35 -20.95
C PHE A 583 3.75 -13.57 -21.88
N ILE A 584 3.73 -13.36 -23.20
CA ILE A 584 3.65 -14.44 -24.19
C ILE A 584 4.84 -14.32 -25.15
N PRO A 585 5.98 -14.96 -24.86
CA PRO A 585 7.13 -14.97 -25.77
C PRO A 585 6.85 -15.82 -27.02
N ASN A 586 7.42 -15.45 -28.16
CA ASN A 586 7.36 -16.28 -29.37
C ASN A 586 8.38 -17.42 -29.35
N THR A 587 8.25 -18.35 -30.29
CA THR A 587 9.09 -19.57 -30.37
C THR A 587 10.60 -19.26 -30.51
N PRO A 588 11.04 -18.32 -31.36
CA PRO A 588 12.45 -17.94 -31.47
C PRO A 588 12.98 -17.14 -30.26
N LYS A 589 12.11 -16.69 -29.36
CA LYS A 589 12.43 -15.90 -28.16
C LYS A 589 13.14 -14.59 -28.51
N ASN A 590 12.63 -13.90 -29.52
CA ASN A 590 13.08 -12.57 -29.93
C ASN A 590 11.97 -11.51 -29.81
N LEU A 591 10.70 -11.91 -29.76
CA LEU A 591 9.54 -11.04 -29.53
C LEU A 591 8.72 -11.52 -28.34
N ILE A 592 8.12 -10.58 -27.62
CA ILE A 592 7.18 -10.83 -26.54
C ILE A 592 5.89 -10.03 -26.73
N LEU A 593 4.77 -10.70 -26.49
CA LEU A 593 3.47 -10.05 -26.32
C LEU A 593 3.28 -9.75 -24.84
N VAL A 594 2.99 -8.50 -24.52
CA VAL A 594 2.54 -8.07 -23.19
C VAL A 594 1.06 -7.81 -23.28
N LEU A 595 0.25 -8.71 -22.72
CA LEU A 595 -1.19 -8.55 -22.60
C LEU A 595 -1.48 -7.88 -21.26
N TYR A 596 -2.11 -6.71 -21.30
CA TYR A 596 -2.42 -5.89 -20.13
C TYR A 596 -3.82 -5.32 -20.21
N GLN A 597 -4.41 -4.98 -19.07
CA GLN A 597 -5.69 -4.31 -18.97
C GLN A 597 -5.48 -2.90 -18.39
N LYS A 598 -6.24 -1.93 -18.87
CA LYS A 598 -6.32 -0.59 -18.26
C LYS A 598 -7.48 -0.58 -17.27
N VAL A 599 -7.27 0.02 -16.10
CA VAL A 599 -8.31 0.02 -15.06
C VAL A 599 -9.56 0.74 -15.57
N GLY A 600 -10.73 0.12 -15.39
CA GLY A 600 -12.02 0.66 -15.85
C GLY A 600 -12.29 0.57 -17.35
N VAL A 601 -11.39 -0.04 -18.13
CA VAL A 601 -11.57 -0.19 -19.58
C VAL A 601 -11.97 -1.64 -19.92
N ILE A 602 -12.97 -1.75 -20.80
CA ILE A 602 -13.47 -3.02 -21.33
C ILE A 602 -12.52 -3.51 -22.44
N GLY A 603 -12.14 -4.78 -22.38
CA GLY A 603 -11.20 -5.40 -23.31
C GLY A 603 -9.73 -5.25 -22.88
N ASP A 604 -8.90 -6.19 -23.33
CA ASP A 604 -7.46 -6.16 -23.07
C ASP A 604 -6.72 -5.39 -24.16
N PHE A 605 -5.50 -4.97 -23.83
CA PHE A 605 -4.54 -4.32 -24.70
C PHE A 605 -3.31 -5.21 -24.86
N LEU A 606 -2.72 -5.15 -26.05
CA LEU A 606 -1.51 -5.85 -26.40
C LEU A 606 -0.44 -4.84 -26.79
N ALA A 607 0.76 -5.06 -26.26
CA ALA A 607 1.99 -4.47 -26.76
C ALA A 607 2.92 -5.56 -27.30
N VAL A 608 3.58 -5.28 -28.43
CA VAL A 608 4.59 -6.16 -29.02
C VAL A 608 5.96 -5.52 -28.84
N LEU A 609 6.88 -6.25 -28.19
CA LEU A 609 8.23 -5.74 -27.91
C LEU A 609 9.31 -6.76 -28.32
N PRO A 610 10.44 -6.32 -28.88
CA PRO A 610 11.65 -7.12 -28.97
C PRO A 610 12.31 -7.32 -27.61
N PHE A 611 12.89 -8.51 -27.38
CA PHE A 611 13.58 -8.84 -26.13
C PHE A 611 14.67 -7.81 -25.79
N GLY A 612 14.64 -7.28 -24.57
CA GLY A 612 15.64 -6.39 -23.99
C GLY A 612 15.68 -4.97 -24.57
N LYS A 613 14.82 -4.64 -25.55
CA LYS A 613 14.80 -3.30 -26.16
C LYS A 613 13.89 -2.31 -25.44
N ASN A 614 12.86 -2.79 -24.72
CA ASN A 614 11.87 -1.96 -24.03
C ASN A 614 11.20 -0.90 -24.93
N ILE A 615 11.13 -1.17 -26.24
CA ILE A 615 10.49 -0.32 -27.24
C ILE A 615 9.34 -1.12 -27.86
N GLU A 616 8.13 -0.57 -27.78
CA GLU A 616 6.97 -1.07 -28.51
C GLU A 616 7.17 -0.86 -30.01
N ILE A 617 7.10 -1.95 -30.75
CA ILE A 617 7.10 -1.92 -32.22
C ILE A 617 5.67 -1.97 -32.77
N ASP A 618 4.71 -2.39 -31.96
CA ASP A 618 3.31 -2.51 -32.34
C ASP A 618 2.38 -2.59 -31.11
N SER A 619 1.10 -2.31 -31.31
CA SER A 619 0.08 -2.40 -30.28
C SER A 619 -1.31 -2.67 -30.85
N ILE A 620 -2.10 -3.47 -30.14
CA ILE A 620 -3.49 -3.78 -30.51
C ILE A 620 -4.39 -3.57 -29.29
N SER A 621 -5.58 -3.01 -29.49
CA SER A 621 -6.59 -2.80 -28.43
C SER A 621 -7.80 -3.69 -28.67
N ASN A 622 -8.68 -3.79 -27.65
CA ASN A 622 -9.94 -4.53 -27.72
C ASN A 622 -9.71 -6.03 -27.97
N ILE A 623 -8.81 -6.64 -27.20
CA ILE A 623 -8.51 -8.08 -27.28
C ILE A 623 -9.29 -8.83 -26.20
N TYR A 624 -9.86 -9.98 -26.58
CA TYR A 624 -10.45 -10.92 -25.63
C TYR A 624 -9.53 -12.11 -25.37
N SER A 625 -8.96 -12.69 -26.42
CA SER A 625 -8.01 -13.79 -26.32
C SER A 625 -6.97 -13.71 -27.44
N ILE A 626 -5.77 -14.23 -27.21
CA ILE A 626 -4.65 -14.11 -28.15
C ILE A 626 -3.64 -15.24 -28.00
N GLN A 627 -3.08 -15.70 -29.13
CA GLN A 627 -1.99 -16.67 -29.22
C GLN A 627 -1.06 -16.37 -30.40
N TRP A 628 0.22 -16.76 -30.27
CA TRP A 628 1.13 -16.82 -31.41
C TRP A 628 0.69 -17.91 -32.39
N HIS A 629 0.66 -17.58 -33.68
CA HIS A 629 0.41 -18.54 -34.77
C HIS A 629 1.71 -18.93 -35.48
N SER A 630 2.61 -17.98 -35.68
CA SER A 630 3.99 -18.21 -36.14
C SER A 630 4.97 -17.30 -35.41
N ASP A 631 6.21 -17.22 -35.87
CA ASP A 631 7.25 -16.37 -35.26
C ASP A 631 6.94 -14.87 -35.34
N SER A 632 6.13 -14.44 -36.31
CA SER A 632 5.78 -13.04 -36.59
C SER A 632 4.29 -12.79 -36.78
N THR A 633 3.44 -13.81 -36.64
CA THR A 633 1.98 -13.68 -36.78
C THR A 633 1.26 -14.14 -35.54
N ILE A 634 0.15 -13.47 -35.23
CA ILE A 634 -0.71 -13.77 -34.09
C ILE A 634 -2.12 -14.05 -34.56
N ILE A 635 -2.84 -14.87 -33.80
CA ILE A 635 -4.28 -15.02 -33.89
C ILE A 635 -4.88 -14.50 -32.60
N TYR A 636 -5.88 -13.64 -32.73
CA TYR A 636 -6.54 -13.03 -31.59
C TYR A 636 -8.03 -12.84 -31.85
N THR A 637 -8.80 -12.62 -30.79
CA THR A 637 -10.23 -12.32 -30.89
C THR A 637 -10.52 -10.91 -30.41
N LYS A 638 -11.39 -10.20 -31.14
CA LYS A 638 -11.61 -8.76 -30.99
C LYS A 638 -12.93 -8.47 -30.28
N THR A 639 -12.88 -7.68 -29.21
CA THR A 639 -14.05 -7.21 -28.48
C THR A 639 -14.74 -6.04 -29.18
N ASN A 640 -16.06 -5.95 -29.05
CA ASN A 640 -16.83 -4.76 -29.39
C ASN A 640 -16.88 -3.77 -28.20
N HIS A 641 -17.68 -2.70 -28.33
CA HIS A 641 -17.82 -1.65 -27.30
C HIS A 641 -18.46 -2.13 -25.97
N ILE A 642 -19.12 -3.29 -25.96
CA ILE A 642 -19.68 -3.92 -24.75
C ILE A 642 -18.83 -5.11 -24.25
N GLY A 643 -17.65 -5.35 -24.85
CA GLY A 643 -16.72 -6.39 -24.42
C GLY A 643 -16.96 -7.80 -24.98
N SER A 644 -17.99 -8.00 -25.79
CA SER A 644 -18.25 -9.29 -26.46
C SER A 644 -17.31 -9.47 -27.67
N ALA A 645 -16.73 -10.66 -27.79
CA ALA A 645 -15.70 -11.00 -28.77
C ALA A 645 -16.27 -11.79 -29.93
N ARG A 646 -16.45 -11.18 -31.11
CA ARG A 646 -17.17 -11.81 -32.22
C ARG A 646 -16.34 -12.17 -33.43
N SER A 647 -15.11 -11.67 -33.50
CA SER A 647 -14.24 -11.88 -34.66
C SER A 647 -12.95 -12.56 -34.26
N LEU A 648 -12.57 -13.60 -35.01
CA LEU A 648 -11.25 -14.22 -34.97
C LEU A 648 -10.39 -13.57 -36.07
N CYS A 649 -9.31 -12.93 -35.68
CA CYS A 649 -8.41 -12.20 -36.57
C CYS A 649 -7.04 -12.87 -36.63
N HIS A 650 -6.44 -12.87 -37.82
CA HIS A 650 -5.04 -13.13 -38.05
C HIS A 650 -4.33 -11.80 -38.27
N TYR A 651 -3.20 -11.58 -37.63
CA TYR A 651 -2.43 -10.35 -37.76
C TYR A 651 -0.95 -10.64 -37.98
N ASP A 652 -0.40 -10.04 -39.04
CA ASP A 652 1.02 -10.06 -39.37
C ASP A 652 1.70 -8.81 -38.84
N ILE A 653 2.57 -8.98 -37.84
CA ILE A 653 3.25 -7.89 -37.13
C ILE A 653 4.27 -7.18 -38.05
N LEU A 654 4.93 -7.91 -38.96
CA LEU A 654 5.97 -7.33 -39.80
C LEU A 654 5.38 -6.47 -40.92
N ASN A 655 4.27 -6.94 -41.49
CA ASN A 655 3.59 -6.26 -42.59
C ASN A 655 2.50 -5.29 -42.11
N ASN A 656 2.15 -5.30 -40.82
CA ASN A 656 1.02 -4.57 -40.24
C ASN A 656 -0.27 -4.80 -41.03
N THR A 657 -0.60 -6.08 -41.23
CA THR A 657 -1.81 -6.49 -41.98
C THR A 657 -2.70 -7.38 -41.12
N GLU A 658 -3.98 -7.02 -41.07
CA GLU A 658 -5.02 -7.76 -40.37
C GLU A 658 -5.95 -8.45 -41.37
N SER A 659 -6.37 -9.68 -41.07
CA SER A 659 -7.38 -10.40 -41.83
C SER A 659 -8.32 -11.14 -40.89
N THR A 660 -9.62 -11.02 -41.11
CA THR A 660 -10.63 -11.77 -40.33
C THR A 660 -10.77 -13.19 -40.85
N ILE A 661 -10.56 -14.18 -39.98
CA ILE A 661 -10.72 -15.61 -40.28
C ILE A 661 -12.19 -16.03 -40.11
N TYR A 662 -12.84 -15.55 -39.06
CA TYR A 662 -14.22 -15.92 -38.70
C TYR A 662 -14.94 -14.77 -38.00
N THR A 663 -16.25 -14.67 -38.20
CA THR A 663 -17.13 -13.74 -37.49
C THR A 663 -18.38 -14.47 -37.02
N GLU A 664 -18.62 -14.47 -35.70
CA GLU A 664 -19.83 -14.98 -35.08
C GLU A 664 -20.99 -14.00 -35.27
N LYS A 665 -22.15 -14.54 -35.66
CA LYS A 665 -23.36 -13.75 -35.94
C LYS A 665 -24.32 -13.73 -34.77
N ASP A 666 -24.34 -14.78 -33.94
CA ASP A 666 -25.16 -14.84 -32.74
C ASP A 666 -24.50 -14.04 -31.62
N SER A 667 -25.17 -12.98 -31.17
CA SER A 667 -24.69 -12.07 -30.15
C SER A 667 -24.48 -12.70 -28.77
N LYS A 668 -25.00 -13.91 -28.54
CA LYS A 668 -24.90 -14.66 -27.27
C LYS A 668 -23.63 -15.51 -27.15
N PHE A 669 -22.79 -15.49 -28.17
CA PHE A 669 -21.59 -16.31 -28.25
C PHE A 669 -20.36 -15.45 -28.47
N ASP A 670 -19.34 -15.72 -27.66
CA ASP A 670 -18.01 -15.15 -27.82
C ASP A 670 -17.09 -16.17 -28.49
N VAL A 671 -16.14 -15.65 -29.25
CA VAL A 671 -15.07 -16.39 -29.91
C VAL A 671 -13.80 -16.26 -29.08
N GLU A 672 -13.21 -17.40 -28.74
CA GLU A 672 -11.96 -17.51 -28.00
C GLU A 672 -10.94 -18.34 -28.77
N VAL A 673 -9.66 -17.94 -28.72
CA VAL A 673 -8.53 -18.73 -29.18
C VAL A 673 -7.69 -19.24 -28.02
N THR A 674 -7.45 -20.54 -27.99
CA THR A 674 -6.64 -21.21 -26.97
C THR A 674 -5.50 -22.01 -27.62
N LYS A 675 -4.31 -22.00 -27.01
CA LYS A 675 -3.19 -22.87 -27.40
C LYS A 675 -3.10 -24.05 -26.43
N LEU A 676 -3.15 -25.27 -26.97
CA LEU A 676 -2.88 -26.51 -26.23
C LEU A 676 -1.71 -27.22 -26.92
N GLY A 677 -0.59 -27.41 -26.21
CA GLY A 677 0.66 -27.88 -26.82
C GLY A 677 1.06 -26.98 -28.00
N GLU A 678 1.31 -27.56 -29.17
CA GLU A 678 1.60 -26.81 -30.40
C GLU A 678 0.38 -26.55 -31.29
N HIS A 679 -0.83 -26.88 -30.82
CA HIS A 679 -2.06 -26.72 -31.58
C HIS A 679 -2.89 -25.55 -31.06
N LEU A 680 -3.53 -24.86 -32.00
CA LEU A 680 -4.46 -23.76 -31.73
C LEU A 680 -5.90 -24.24 -31.92
N PHE A 681 -6.78 -23.81 -31.03
CA PHE A 681 -8.20 -24.11 -31.06
C PHE A 681 -8.99 -22.80 -31.06
N CYS A 682 -10.05 -22.76 -31.84
CA CYS A 682 -11.07 -21.72 -31.79
C CYS A 682 -12.30 -22.31 -31.12
N THR A 683 -12.73 -21.71 -30.01
CA THR A 683 -13.94 -22.09 -29.29
C THR A 683 -14.94 -20.97 -29.42
N ILE A 684 -16.13 -21.28 -29.92
CA ILE A 684 -17.25 -20.34 -29.92
C ILE A 684 -18.19 -20.74 -28.79
N GLN A 685 -18.37 -19.90 -27.79
CA GLN A 685 -18.99 -20.30 -26.54
C GLN A 685 -19.98 -19.29 -25.98
N SER A 686 -20.99 -19.83 -25.33
CA SER A 686 -21.88 -19.11 -24.42
C SER A 686 -21.72 -19.71 -23.00
N LYS A 687 -22.51 -19.26 -22.02
CA LYS A 687 -22.47 -19.80 -20.65
C LYS A 687 -22.89 -21.26 -20.51
N THR A 688 -23.52 -21.85 -21.52
CA THR A 688 -24.19 -23.16 -21.41
C THR A 688 -23.87 -24.13 -22.53
N GLU A 689 -23.26 -23.65 -23.61
CA GLU A 689 -22.88 -24.50 -24.74
C GLU A 689 -21.77 -23.86 -25.55
N ASN A 690 -21.02 -24.69 -26.26
CA ASN A 690 -19.95 -24.24 -27.13
C ASN A 690 -19.80 -25.10 -28.41
N GLU A 691 -19.01 -24.55 -29.32
CA GLU A 691 -18.57 -25.15 -30.57
C GLU A 691 -17.05 -25.10 -30.63
N VAL A 692 -16.42 -26.16 -31.14
CA VAL A 692 -14.97 -26.30 -31.08
C VAL A 692 -14.40 -26.54 -32.47
N TYR A 693 -13.35 -25.80 -32.81
CA TYR A 693 -12.60 -25.91 -34.06
C TYR A 693 -11.11 -26.06 -33.81
N LEU A 694 -10.44 -26.86 -34.64
CA LEU A 694 -8.98 -26.92 -34.76
C LEU A 694 -8.54 -25.84 -35.75
N ILE A 695 -7.57 -25.00 -35.38
CA ILE A 695 -6.93 -24.06 -36.30
C ILE A 695 -5.71 -24.74 -36.91
N GLN A 696 -5.71 -24.91 -38.23
CA GLN A 696 -4.62 -25.53 -38.97
C GLN A 696 -3.78 -24.50 -39.73
N PRO A 697 -2.45 -24.68 -39.78
CA PRO A 697 -1.59 -23.82 -40.58
C PRO A 697 -1.93 -23.96 -42.06
N LYS A 698 -2.25 -22.86 -42.73
CA LYS A 698 -2.46 -22.77 -44.18
C LYS A 698 -2.02 -21.39 -44.66
N VAL A 699 -1.57 -21.32 -45.90
CA VAL A 699 -1.11 -20.09 -46.55
C VAL A 699 -2.16 -19.65 -47.58
N PRO A 700 -2.54 -18.35 -47.67
CA PRO A 700 -2.00 -17.23 -46.89
C PRO A 700 -2.63 -17.06 -45.49
N LEU A 701 -3.79 -17.67 -45.23
CA LEU A 701 -4.49 -17.58 -43.94
C LEU A 701 -4.76 -18.96 -43.35
N PRO A 702 -4.72 -19.09 -42.01
CA PRO A 702 -5.04 -20.34 -41.32
C PRO A 702 -6.49 -20.77 -41.58
N GLU A 703 -6.72 -22.09 -41.59
CA GLU A 703 -8.04 -22.69 -41.81
C GLU A 703 -8.60 -23.22 -40.49
N ILE A 704 -9.89 -22.98 -40.21
CA ILE A 704 -10.60 -23.57 -39.06
C ILE A 704 -11.34 -24.84 -39.48
N LYS A 705 -11.11 -25.96 -38.78
CA LYS A 705 -11.78 -27.24 -39.01
C LYS A 705 -12.64 -27.63 -37.83
N LEU A 706 -13.90 -27.95 -38.08
CA LEU A 706 -14.86 -28.33 -37.05
C LEU A 706 -14.41 -29.61 -36.32
N ILE A 707 -14.43 -29.58 -35.00
CA ILE A 707 -14.26 -30.76 -34.14
C ILE A 707 -15.62 -31.21 -33.62
N LYS A 708 -16.34 -30.32 -32.92
CA LYS A 708 -17.66 -30.59 -32.36
C LYS A 708 -18.56 -29.40 -32.63
N LYS A 709 -19.72 -29.66 -33.26
CA LYS A 709 -20.75 -28.65 -33.53
C LYS A 709 -21.44 -28.25 -32.23
N ARG A 710 -21.90 -27.00 -32.13
CA ARG A 710 -22.71 -26.59 -30.98
C ARG A 710 -24.03 -27.35 -30.90
N GLU A 711 -24.35 -27.82 -29.70
CA GLU A 711 -25.61 -28.45 -29.34
C GLU A 711 -26.13 -27.79 -28.06
N LYS A 712 -27.45 -27.67 -27.94
CA LYS A 712 -28.05 -26.90 -26.83
C LYS A 712 -27.74 -27.57 -25.49
N GLY A 713 -27.15 -26.82 -24.56
CA GLY A 713 -26.81 -27.31 -23.22
C GLY A 713 -25.59 -28.25 -23.15
N VAL A 714 -24.83 -28.39 -24.25
CA VAL A 714 -23.65 -29.26 -24.31
C VAL A 714 -22.38 -28.42 -24.25
N VAL A 715 -21.55 -28.67 -23.24
CA VAL A 715 -20.26 -28.00 -23.04
C VAL A 715 -19.12 -28.98 -23.29
N VAL A 716 -18.20 -28.61 -24.16
CA VAL A 716 -17.06 -29.43 -24.58
C VAL A 716 -15.76 -28.79 -24.09
N LYS A 717 -14.96 -29.56 -23.34
CA LYS A 717 -13.58 -29.18 -22.98
C LYS A 717 -12.59 -30.01 -23.79
N VAL A 718 -11.58 -29.34 -24.36
CA VAL A 718 -10.55 -29.99 -25.16
C VAL A 718 -9.30 -30.27 -24.33
N LYS A 719 -8.76 -31.48 -24.48
CA LYS A 719 -7.42 -31.88 -24.02
C LYS A 719 -6.67 -32.52 -25.18
N ILE A 720 -5.34 -32.49 -25.12
CA ILE A 720 -4.49 -33.12 -26.14
C ILE A 720 -3.45 -34.05 -25.52
N LYS A 721 -3.08 -35.09 -26.26
CA LYS A 721 -1.89 -35.91 -25.98
C LYS A 721 -1.29 -36.45 -27.29
N ASP A 722 -1.82 -37.56 -27.78
CA ASP A 722 -1.53 -38.21 -29.07
C ASP A 722 -2.61 -37.92 -30.14
N GLY A 723 -3.77 -37.47 -29.68
CA GLY A 723 -4.83 -36.88 -30.48
C GLY A 723 -5.58 -35.82 -29.67
N ILE A 724 -6.83 -35.59 -30.04
CA ILE A 724 -7.73 -34.63 -29.40
C ILE A 724 -8.73 -35.42 -28.55
N TYR A 725 -8.76 -35.14 -27.27
CA TYR A 725 -9.72 -35.72 -26.31
C TYR A 725 -10.76 -34.66 -25.97
N LEU A 726 -12.03 -35.02 -26.08
CA LEU A 726 -13.16 -34.15 -25.79
C LEU A 726 -13.84 -34.65 -24.52
N LEU A 727 -13.84 -33.83 -23.48
CA LEU A 727 -14.74 -34.01 -22.35
C LEU A 727 -16.05 -33.31 -22.70
N VAL A 728 -17.08 -34.08 -23.03
CA VAL A 728 -18.40 -33.60 -23.40
C VAL A 728 -19.29 -33.73 -22.17
N ASN A 729 -19.78 -32.61 -21.66
CA ASN A 729 -20.74 -32.55 -20.58
C ASN A 729 -22.08 -32.08 -21.14
N ASP A 730 -23.06 -32.96 -21.15
CA ASP A 730 -24.45 -32.61 -21.43
C ASP A 730 -25.27 -32.54 -20.13
N GLU A 731 -26.58 -32.40 -20.24
CA GLU A 731 -27.44 -32.29 -19.06
C GLU A 731 -27.46 -33.59 -18.22
N GLU A 732 -27.43 -34.76 -18.86
CA GLU A 732 -27.65 -36.05 -18.20
C GLU A 732 -26.36 -36.77 -17.81
N ASP A 733 -25.33 -36.76 -18.67
CA ASP A 733 -24.08 -37.46 -18.45
C ASP A 733 -22.83 -36.69 -18.92
N SER A 734 -21.68 -37.22 -18.51
CA SER A 734 -20.37 -36.78 -18.98
C SER A 734 -19.76 -37.89 -19.83
N SER A 735 -19.26 -37.56 -21.02
CA SER A 735 -18.56 -38.51 -21.88
C SER A 735 -17.18 -38.00 -22.29
N ILE A 736 -16.31 -38.96 -22.60
CA ILE A 736 -14.96 -38.70 -23.11
C ILE A 736 -14.90 -39.29 -24.51
N GLU A 737 -14.68 -38.42 -25.49
CA GLU A 737 -14.52 -38.80 -26.90
C GLU A 737 -13.08 -38.54 -27.36
N PHE A 738 -12.66 -39.21 -28.43
CA PHE A 738 -11.34 -39.05 -29.04
C PHE A 738 -11.42 -38.90 -30.54
N CYS A 739 -10.64 -37.98 -31.10
CA CYS A 739 -10.44 -37.84 -32.55
C CYS A 739 -8.96 -37.52 -32.87
N THR A 740 -8.58 -37.72 -34.13
CA THR A 740 -7.21 -37.42 -34.59
C THR A 740 -7.11 -35.99 -35.14
N PHE A 741 -5.92 -35.40 -35.12
CA PHE A 741 -5.69 -34.09 -35.75
C PHE A 741 -5.92 -34.07 -37.27
N SER A 742 -5.78 -35.23 -37.94
CA SER A 742 -6.03 -35.40 -39.37
C SER A 742 -7.51 -35.51 -39.70
N ASN A 743 -8.33 -36.04 -38.79
CA ASN A 743 -9.76 -36.20 -38.95
C ASN A 743 -10.53 -35.69 -37.70
N PRO A 744 -10.46 -34.38 -37.40
CA PRO A 744 -10.97 -33.81 -36.15
C PRO A 744 -12.50 -33.90 -36.01
N SER A 745 -13.23 -34.05 -37.12
CA SER A 745 -14.70 -34.08 -37.11
C SER A 745 -15.29 -35.48 -36.83
N ASN A 746 -14.44 -36.51 -36.71
CA ASN A 746 -14.89 -37.88 -36.46
C ASN A 746 -14.34 -38.36 -35.11
N SER A 747 -15.16 -38.26 -34.08
CA SER A 747 -14.81 -38.70 -32.73
C SER A 747 -15.36 -40.09 -32.40
N THR A 748 -14.62 -40.83 -31.58
CA THR A 748 -15.03 -42.13 -31.03
C THR A 748 -15.24 -42.00 -29.52
N LEU A 749 -16.31 -42.61 -28.99
CA LEU A 749 -16.57 -42.66 -27.56
C LEU A 749 -15.53 -43.54 -26.86
N LEU A 750 -14.85 -43.01 -25.85
CA LEU A 750 -13.91 -43.75 -25.00
C LEU A 750 -14.51 -44.18 -23.68
N ALA A 751 -15.22 -43.28 -22.99
CA ALA A 751 -15.77 -43.54 -21.67
C ALA A 751 -16.99 -42.65 -21.38
N ARG A 752 -17.80 -43.08 -20.41
CA ARG A 752 -18.91 -42.29 -19.85
C ARG A 752 -18.83 -42.27 -18.33
N SER A 753 -19.37 -41.24 -17.71
CA SER A 753 -19.63 -41.22 -16.27
C SER A 753 -20.71 -42.24 -15.92
N TYR A 754 -20.76 -42.63 -14.65
CA TYR A 754 -21.95 -43.31 -14.14
C TYR A 754 -23.08 -42.30 -13.95
N LYS A 755 -24.30 -42.79 -13.82
CA LYS A 755 -25.47 -41.95 -13.50
C LYS A 755 -25.20 -41.14 -12.22
N ASP A 756 -25.53 -39.85 -12.27
CA ASP A 756 -25.32 -38.85 -11.19
C ASP A 756 -23.85 -38.45 -10.92
N ASP A 757 -22.88 -39.00 -11.64
CA ASP A 757 -21.47 -38.57 -11.57
C ASP A 757 -21.22 -37.42 -12.56
N TYR A 758 -20.45 -36.42 -12.12
CA TYR A 758 -20.01 -35.31 -12.98
C TYR A 758 -18.49 -35.32 -13.18
N ILE A 759 -18.04 -35.39 -14.43
CA ILE A 759 -16.61 -35.30 -14.76
C ILE A 759 -16.24 -33.82 -14.92
N LEU A 760 -15.47 -33.29 -13.96
CA LEU A 760 -15.05 -31.90 -13.96
C LEU A 760 -13.86 -31.65 -14.90
N ASP A 761 -12.89 -32.57 -14.88
CA ASP A 761 -11.67 -32.48 -15.68
C ASP A 761 -11.10 -33.87 -16.00
N VAL A 762 -10.31 -33.94 -17.08
CA VAL A 762 -9.64 -35.18 -17.52
C VAL A 762 -8.19 -34.92 -17.92
N LEU A 763 -7.36 -35.95 -17.74
CA LEU A 763 -5.97 -36.02 -18.13
C LEU A 763 -5.76 -37.27 -19.00
N PRO A 764 -5.68 -37.11 -20.32
CA PRO A 764 -5.35 -38.20 -21.23
C PRO A 764 -3.93 -38.71 -21.03
N MET A 765 -3.75 -40.03 -21.04
CA MET A 765 -2.47 -40.72 -21.01
C MET A 765 -2.43 -41.78 -22.13
N LYS A 766 -1.25 -42.38 -22.39
CA LYS A 766 -1.03 -43.26 -23.55
C LYS A 766 -2.06 -44.41 -23.70
N ASN A 767 -2.45 -45.05 -22.58
CA ASN A 767 -3.34 -46.22 -22.59
C ASN A 767 -4.56 -46.05 -21.67
N LYS A 768 -4.76 -44.87 -21.09
CA LYS A 768 -5.79 -44.62 -20.08
C LYS A 768 -6.11 -43.14 -19.97
N VAL A 769 -7.26 -42.84 -19.40
CA VAL A 769 -7.66 -41.47 -19.05
C VAL A 769 -7.87 -41.40 -17.54
N VAL A 770 -7.25 -40.40 -16.90
CA VAL A 770 -7.53 -40.04 -15.50
C VAL A 770 -8.58 -38.95 -15.50
N ALA A 771 -9.57 -39.05 -14.61
CA ALA A 771 -10.64 -38.09 -14.49
C ALA A 771 -10.81 -37.63 -13.04
N LEU A 772 -11.11 -36.36 -12.87
CA LEU A 772 -11.64 -35.79 -11.65
C LEU A 772 -13.17 -35.86 -11.70
N ILE A 773 -13.74 -36.75 -10.90
CA ILE A 773 -15.17 -37.06 -10.89
C ILE A 773 -15.77 -36.64 -9.55
N TYR A 774 -16.85 -35.87 -9.59
CA TYR A 774 -17.68 -35.61 -8.42
C TYR A 774 -18.73 -36.69 -8.29
N GLU A 775 -18.52 -37.61 -7.36
CA GLU A 775 -19.47 -38.67 -7.01
C GLU A 775 -20.25 -38.23 -5.76
N LYS A 776 -21.56 -38.01 -5.89
CA LYS A 776 -22.42 -37.55 -4.78
C LYS A 776 -21.81 -36.35 -4.04
N SER A 777 -21.34 -35.35 -4.80
CA SER A 777 -20.69 -34.12 -4.32
C SER A 777 -19.26 -34.26 -3.75
N VAL A 778 -18.68 -35.46 -3.75
CA VAL A 778 -17.31 -35.69 -3.25
C VAL A 778 -16.36 -35.83 -4.45
N PRO A 779 -15.29 -35.01 -4.53
CA PRO A 779 -14.29 -35.13 -5.59
C PRO A 779 -13.46 -36.40 -5.41
N LYS A 780 -13.31 -37.17 -6.49
CA LYS A 780 -12.50 -38.39 -6.55
C LYS A 780 -11.66 -38.38 -7.83
N LEU A 781 -10.43 -38.86 -7.73
CA LEU A 781 -9.64 -39.18 -8.90
C LEU A 781 -9.87 -40.64 -9.28
N LYS A 782 -10.33 -40.87 -10.51
CA LYS A 782 -10.54 -42.21 -11.08
C LYS A 782 -9.78 -42.32 -12.40
N TYR A 783 -9.53 -43.53 -12.86
CA TYR A 783 -9.01 -43.77 -14.21
C TYR A 783 -9.75 -44.90 -14.91
N ILE A 784 -9.68 -44.89 -16.23
CA ILE A 784 -10.21 -45.95 -17.09
C ILE A 784 -9.19 -46.24 -18.18
N GLU A 785 -8.94 -47.51 -18.48
CA GLU A 785 -8.05 -47.92 -19.57
C GLU A 785 -8.81 -47.87 -20.90
N HIS A 786 -8.09 -47.62 -22.00
CA HIS A 786 -8.73 -47.55 -23.32
C HIS A 786 -9.37 -48.90 -23.69
N GLY A 787 -10.64 -48.89 -24.08
CA GLY A 787 -11.41 -50.11 -24.42
C GLY A 787 -12.09 -50.79 -23.23
N GLU A 788 -11.79 -50.38 -22.00
CA GLU A 788 -12.51 -50.81 -20.81
C GLU A 788 -13.77 -49.97 -20.58
N ASN A 789 -14.74 -50.49 -19.83
CA ASN A 789 -15.99 -49.80 -19.51
C ASN A 789 -16.18 -49.50 -18.01
N LYS A 790 -15.15 -49.75 -17.18
CA LYS A 790 -15.23 -49.64 -15.72
C LYS A 790 -14.19 -48.69 -15.15
N TRP A 791 -14.65 -47.65 -14.47
CA TRP A 791 -13.79 -46.73 -13.71
C TRP A 791 -13.14 -47.42 -12.51
N GLN A 792 -11.83 -47.16 -12.33
CA GLN A 792 -11.04 -47.58 -11.19
C GLN A 792 -10.72 -46.35 -10.32
N GLU A 793 -11.10 -46.39 -9.04
CA GLU A 793 -10.86 -45.29 -8.10
C GLU A 793 -9.42 -45.30 -7.57
N LEU A 794 -8.81 -44.11 -7.46
CA LEU A 794 -7.53 -43.94 -6.80
C LEU A 794 -7.76 -43.69 -5.31
N GLU A 795 -7.30 -44.60 -4.45
CA GLU A 795 -7.41 -44.45 -3.00
C GLU A 795 -6.43 -43.39 -2.47
N LEU A 796 -6.82 -42.13 -2.58
CA LEU A 796 -6.04 -40.99 -2.11
C LEU A 796 -6.50 -40.55 -0.72
N LYS A 797 -5.63 -40.68 0.30
CA LYS A 797 -5.90 -40.24 1.68
C LYS A 797 -5.76 -38.71 1.85
N LEU A 798 -6.28 -37.93 0.90
CA LEU A 798 -6.16 -36.47 0.84
C LEU A 798 -7.43 -35.71 1.30
N GLY A 799 -8.62 -36.31 1.16
CA GLY A 799 -9.88 -35.77 1.69
C GLY A 799 -10.60 -34.78 0.76
N ILE A 800 -11.45 -33.92 1.33
CA ILE A 800 -12.23 -32.92 0.58
C ILE A 800 -11.36 -31.68 0.35
N GLY A 801 -11.20 -31.28 -0.90
CA GLY A 801 -10.44 -30.10 -1.29
C GLY A 801 -10.53 -29.86 -2.79
N ASP A 802 -9.62 -29.04 -3.30
CA ASP A 802 -9.51 -28.70 -4.71
C ASP A 802 -8.38 -29.53 -5.36
N TYR A 803 -8.71 -30.22 -6.45
CA TYR A 803 -7.82 -31.07 -7.22
C TYR A 803 -7.62 -30.46 -8.61
N GLN A 804 -6.36 -30.32 -9.03
CA GLN A 804 -6.02 -29.81 -10.35
C GLN A 804 -5.09 -30.78 -11.07
N LEU A 805 -5.57 -31.38 -12.15
CA LEU A 805 -4.79 -32.32 -12.96
C LEU A 805 -3.69 -31.55 -13.72
N ILE A 806 -2.45 -32.07 -13.70
CA ILE A 806 -1.30 -31.43 -14.35
C ILE A 806 -0.87 -32.29 -15.54
N SER A 807 -0.90 -31.69 -16.73
CA SER A 807 -0.36 -32.35 -17.93
C SER A 807 1.16 -32.45 -17.86
N THR A 808 1.72 -33.62 -18.20
CA THR A 808 3.15 -33.85 -18.29
C THR A 808 3.55 -34.53 -19.60
N ASN A 809 4.79 -34.30 -20.00
CA ASN A 809 5.33 -34.87 -21.23
C ASN A 809 5.60 -36.38 -21.08
N ASP A 810 6.00 -36.85 -19.91
CA ASP A 810 6.52 -38.21 -19.72
C ASP A 810 5.99 -38.94 -18.48
N SER A 811 5.19 -39.98 -18.72
CA SER A 811 5.33 -41.36 -18.22
C SER A 811 3.99 -42.09 -18.34
N THR A 812 3.98 -43.35 -18.80
CA THR A 812 2.75 -44.17 -18.86
C THR A 812 2.23 -44.58 -17.47
N ASN A 813 3.13 -44.56 -16.48
CA ASN A 813 2.89 -45.19 -15.18
C ASN A 813 2.73 -44.18 -14.04
N CYS A 814 2.89 -42.88 -14.29
CA CYS A 814 2.66 -41.86 -13.29
C CYS A 814 1.94 -40.65 -13.86
N PHE A 815 1.17 -39.97 -13.02
CA PHE A 815 0.60 -38.67 -13.35
C PHE A 815 0.82 -37.67 -12.21
N LEU A 816 0.73 -36.39 -12.54
CA LEU A 816 0.86 -35.29 -11.59
C LEU A 816 -0.49 -34.60 -11.37
N PHE A 817 -0.72 -34.16 -10.15
CA PHE A 817 -1.82 -33.26 -9.82
C PHE A 817 -1.41 -32.33 -8.67
N SER A 818 -2.01 -31.15 -8.62
CA SER A 818 -1.97 -30.27 -7.46
C SER A 818 -3.20 -30.54 -6.59
N PHE A 819 -3.04 -30.47 -5.27
CA PHE A 819 -4.16 -30.54 -4.34
C PHE A 819 -4.03 -29.51 -3.23
N SER A 820 -5.15 -28.91 -2.86
CA SER A 820 -5.27 -28.03 -1.68
C SER A 820 -6.55 -28.33 -0.91
N SER A 821 -6.54 -28.10 0.40
CA SER A 821 -7.70 -28.20 1.27
C SER A 821 -7.56 -27.14 2.38
N PRO A 822 -8.56 -26.92 3.24
CA PRO A 822 -8.42 -25.94 4.33
C PRO A 822 -7.33 -26.34 5.33
N SER A 823 -6.87 -27.60 5.31
CA SER A 823 -5.77 -28.12 6.12
C SER A 823 -4.43 -28.16 5.39
N GLN A 824 -4.35 -27.77 4.12
CA GLN A 824 -3.07 -27.67 3.43
C GLN A 824 -3.09 -26.74 2.19
N PRO A 825 -2.11 -25.84 2.08
CA PRO A 825 -1.83 -25.12 0.84
C PRO A 825 -1.60 -26.07 -0.34
N TYR A 826 -1.72 -25.53 -1.56
CA TYR A 826 -1.42 -26.29 -2.78
C TYR A 826 -0.07 -27.00 -2.70
N SER A 827 -0.11 -28.30 -2.94
CA SER A 827 1.06 -29.16 -3.02
C SER A 827 0.96 -30.00 -4.28
N LYS A 828 2.10 -30.29 -4.92
CA LYS A 828 2.17 -31.13 -6.12
C LYS A 828 2.44 -32.57 -5.71
N TYR A 829 1.64 -33.47 -6.23
CA TYR A 829 1.73 -34.90 -5.99
C TYR A 829 2.00 -35.65 -7.29
N LYS A 830 2.71 -36.77 -7.16
CA LYS A 830 2.92 -37.76 -8.21
C LYS A 830 2.32 -39.07 -7.76
N TYR A 831 1.40 -39.62 -8.53
CA TYR A 831 0.85 -40.93 -8.27
C TYR A 831 1.45 -41.95 -9.24
N ASN A 832 1.86 -43.12 -8.74
CA ASN A 832 2.40 -44.23 -9.54
C ASN A 832 1.39 -45.37 -9.61
N PHE A 833 0.87 -45.66 -10.81
CA PHE A 833 -0.12 -46.71 -11.04
C PHE A 833 0.40 -48.12 -10.77
N LYS A 834 1.72 -48.37 -10.91
CA LYS A 834 2.30 -49.71 -10.72
C LYS A 834 2.41 -50.07 -9.23
N THR A 835 2.81 -49.10 -8.41
CA THR A 835 3.02 -49.32 -6.96
C THR A 835 1.84 -48.84 -6.12
N SER A 836 0.87 -48.15 -6.72
CA SER A 836 -0.19 -47.42 -6.02
C SER A 836 0.32 -46.42 -4.98
N GLN A 837 1.55 -45.93 -5.16
CA GLN A 837 2.18 -44.98 -4.24
C GLN A 837 1.93 -43.53 -4.67
N LEU A 838 1.72 -42.67 -3.67
CA LEU A 838 1.54 -41.23 -3.82
C LEU A 838 2.75 -40.51 -3.21
N ASP A 839 3.57 -39.92 -4.07
CA ASP A 839 4.75 -39.16 -3.68
C ASP A 839 4.45 -37.65 -3.68
N VAL A 840 4.97 -36.93 -2.69
CA VAL A 840 4.91 -35.47 -2.66
C VAL A 840 6.10 -34.92 -3.46
N VAL A 841 5.82 -34.25 -4.58
CA VAL A 841 6.85 -33.66 -5.45
C VAL A 841 7.33 -32.33 -4.90
N SER A 842 6.40 -31.50 -4.43
CA SER A 842 6.72 -30.22 -3.82
C SER A 842 5.59 -29.77 -2.90
N LYS A 843 5.93 -29.18 -1.77
CA LYS A 843 4.98 -28.49 -0.89
C LYS A 843 5.15 -26.98 -1.06
N THR A 844 4.07 -26.23 -0.85
CA THR A 844 4.21 -24.78 -0.64
C THR A 844 4.79 -24.57 0.76
N GLU A 845 6.08 -24.26 0.85
CA GLU A 845 6.81 -24.02 2.12
C GLU A 845 6.49 -22.65 2.75
N LEU A 846 5.77 -21.80 2.03
CA LEU A 846 5.58 -20.38 2.33
C LEU A 846 4.64 -20.11 3.52
N VAL A 847 3.84 -21.08 3.94
CA VAL A 847 2.82 -20.87 4.97
C VAL A 847 3.16 -21.65 6.24
N ASN A 848 3.25 -20.94 7.36
CA ASN A 848 3.49 -21.56 8.66
C ASN A 848 2.39 -22.60 8.97
N PRO A 849 2.74 -23.88 9.19
CA PRO A 849 1.77 -24.95 9.44
C PRO A 849 0.81 -24.71 10.61
N ILE A 850 1.16 -23.83 11.56
CA ILE A 850 0.30 -23.51 12.70
C ILE A 850 -1.09 -23.00 12.27
N HIS A 851 -1.20 -22.34 11.11
CA HIS A 851 -2.43 -21.72 10.65
C HIS A 851 -3.46 -22.72 10.08
N PHE A 852 -3.03 -23.91 9.65
CA PHE A 852 -3.92 -24.86 8.97
C PHE A 852 -3.92 -26.28 9.55
N LYS A 853 -2.92 -26.66 10.36
CA LYS A 853 -2.74 -28.04 10.87
C LYS A 853 -3.93 -28.59 11.63
N TYR A 854 -4.75 -27.72 12.22
CA TYR A 854 -5.86 -28.12 13.10
C TYR A 854 -7.23 -28.06 12.44
N THR A 855 -7.35 -27.84 11.14
CA THR A 855 -8.68 -27.74 10.52
C THR A 855 -9.35 -29.12 10.33
N ASN A 856 -10.67 -29.16 10.44
CA ASN A 856 -11.50 -30.32 10.14
C ASN A 856 -12.52 -29.94 9.09
N THR A 857 -12.60 -30.74 8.03
CA THR A 857 -13.56 -30.55 6.94
C THR A 857 -14.55 -31.71 6.94
N LYS A 858 -15.85 -31.41 6.84
CA LYS A 858 -16.89 -32.43 6.69
C LYS A 858 -17.96 -31.99 5.70
N ARG A 859 -18.54 -32.94 4.98
CA ARG A 859 -19.71 -32.73 4.12
C ARG A 859 -20.98 -33.19 4.85
N ILE A 860 -21.98 -32.33 4.92
CA ILE A 860 -23.32 -32.65 5.43
C ILE A 860 -24.38 -32.26 4.38
N TRP A 861 -25.64 -32.61 4.63
CA TRP A 861 -26.72 -32.39 3.69
C TRP A 861 -27.91 -31.73 4.39
N SER A 862 -28.40 -30.62 3.83
CA SER A 862 -29.69 -30.01 4.17
C SER A 862 -30.77 -30.48 3.20
N LYS A 863 -32.05 -30.34 3.55
CA LYS A 863 -33.17 -30.46 2.61
C LYS A 863 -33.59 -29.05 2.20
N SER A 864 -33.77 -28.82 0.90
CA SER A 864 -34.34 -27.59 0.37
C SER A 864 -35.86 -27.50 0.59
N HIS A 865 -36.43 -26.37 0.21
CA HIS A 865 -37.86 -26.08 0.18
C HIS A 865 -38.71 -27.10 -0.59
N ASP A 866 -38.14 -27.75 -1.61
CA ASP A 866 -38.76 -28.80 -2.43
C ASP A 866 -38.33 -30.23 -2.03
N GLY A 867 -37.59 -30.37 -0.93
CA GLY A 867 -37.11 -31.66 -0.41
C GLY A 867 -35.81 -32.17 -1.03
N VAL A 868 -35.28 -31.52 -2.07
CA VAL A 868 -33.98 -31.85 -2.69
C VAL A 868 -32.86 -31.68 -1.66
N LYS A 869 -31.86 -32.57 -1.67
CA LYS A 869 -30.76 -32.51 -0.69
C LYS A 869 -29.64 -31.60 -1.20
N ILE A 870 -29.29 -30.60 -0.40
CA ILE A 870 -28.22 -29.63 -0.70
C ILE A 870 -26.96 -29.98 0.09
N PRO A 871 -25.80 -30.16 -0.55
CA PRO A 871 -24.55 -30.38 0.17
C PRO A 871 -24.05 -29.09 0.86
N ILE A 872 -23.51 -29.24 2.07
CA ILE A 872 -22.84 -28.16 2.81
C ILE A 872 -21.47 -28.66 3.28
N THR A 873 -20.38 -27.99 2.88
CA THR A 873 -19.06 -28.25 3.45
C THR A 873 -18.87 -27.39 4.68
N ILE A 874 -18.54 -27.98 5.83
CA ILE A 874 -18.18 -27.27 7.06
C ILE A 874 -16.70 -27.44 7.34
N VAL A 875 -16.03 -26.33 7.60
CA VAL A 875 -14.63 -26.24 8.03
C VAL A 875 -14.58 -25.60 9.42
N LYS A 876 -13.89 -26.26 10.35
CA LYS A 876 -13.69 -25.75 11.72
C LYS A 876 -12.28 -26.03 12.22
N ASN A 877 -11.76 -25.19 13.11
CA ASN A 877 -10.52 -25.49 13.82
C ASN A 877 -10.78 -26.48 14.98
N ARG A 878 -9.96 -27.53 15.09
CA ARG A 878 -10.03 -28.58 16.12
C ARG A 878 -9.37 -28.15 17.44
N ALA A 879 -8.40 -27.25 17.40
CA ALA A 879 -7.61 -26.85 18.56
C ALA A 879 -8.25 -25.72 19.37
N THR A 880 -9.26 -25.03 18.81
CA THR A 880 -9.89 -23.90 19.47
C THR A 880 -11.02 -24.38 20.39
N ASN A 881 -10.80 -24.30 21.70
CA ASN A 881 -11.87 -24.45 22.71
C ASN A 881 -12.81 -23.23 22.79
N LYS A 882 -12.67 -22.27 21.87
CA LYS A 882 -13.52 -21.07 21.79
C LYS A 882 -14.85 -21.45 21.14
N ILE A 883 -15.89 -21.61 21.95
CA ILE A 883 -17.22 -22.08 21.51
C ILE A 883 -18.04 -21.00 20.76
N ASN A 884 -17.55 -19.78 20.51
CA ASN A 884 -18.48 -18.65 20.37
C ASN A 884 -18.20 -17.54 19.33
N SER A 885 -17.33 -17.75 18.33
CA SER A 885 -17.02 -16.67 17.36
C SER A 885 -18.03 -16.54 16.20
N GLY A 886 -18.88 -17.55 15.96
CA GLY A 886 -19.92 -17.53 14.93
C GLY A 886 -19.63 -18.37 13.68
N LEU A 887 -20.56 -18.37 12.74
CA LEU A 887 -20.48 -19.16 11.49
C LEU A 887 -20.64 -18.26 10.28
N ILE A 888 -19.70 -18.34 9.35
CA ILE A 888 -19.74 -17.64 8.05
C ILE A 888 -20.23 -18.63 6.99
N LEU A 889 -21.40 -18.36 6.41
CA LEU A 889 -22.03 -19.17 5.36
C LEU A 889 -21.81 -18.53 4.00
N LYS A 890 -20.87 -19.10 3.23
CA LYS A 890 -20.48 -18.66 1.89
C LYS A 890 -21.32 -19.34 0.80
N VAL A 891 -21.60 -18.61 -0.28
CA VAL A 891 -22.32 -19.11 -1.47
C VAL A 891 -21.87 -18.37 -2.73
N TYR A 892 -21.94 -19.06 -3.87
CA TYR A 892 -21.80 -18.46 -5.21
C TYR A 892 -23.01 -18.75 -6.11
N GLY A 893 -23.31 -20.03 -6.39
CA GLY A 893 -24.59 -20.47 -6.95
C GLY A 893 -24.95 -19.96 -8.36
N ALA A 894 -23.96 -19.76 -9.23
CA ALA A 894 -24.17 -19.32 -10.62
C ALA A 894 -23.09 -19.88 -11.56
N TYR A 895 -23.36 -19.89 -12.87
CA TYR A 895 -22.43 -20.26 -13.94
C TYR A 895 -21.89 -21.70 -13.90
N GLY A 896 -22.46 -22.57 -13.07
CA GLY A 896 -21.92 -23.90 -12.80
C GLY A 896 -20.63 -23.87 -11.97
N ALA A 897 -20.19 -22.70 -11.48
CA ALA A 897 -18.97 -22.57 -10.72
C ALA A 897 -19.07 -23.32 -9.38
N ILE A 898 -18.08 -24.17 -9.09
CA ILE A 898 -18.04 -24.97 -7.86
C ILE A 898 -17.22 -24.21 -6.81
N THR A 899 -17.82 -23.90 -5.67
CA THR A 899 -17.11 -23.25 -4.56
C THR A 899 -16.28 -24.28 -3.79
N THR A 900 -15.01 -24.46 -4.15
CA THR A 900 -14.12 -25.46 -3.53
C THR A 900 -13.52 -24.97 -2.21
N PRO A 901 -13.44 -25.82 -1.17
CA PRO A 901 -12.80 -25.47 0.10
C PRO A 901 -11.27 -25.65 -0.02
N SER A 902 -10.59 -24.86 -0.87
CA SER A 902 -9.12 -24.86 -0.91
C SER A 902 -8.54 -24.14 0.31
N PHE A 903 -7.23 -24.22 0.50
CA PHE A 903 -6.56 -23.37 1.49
C PHE A 903 -6.71 -21.90 1.08
N ASN A 904 -7.14 -21.08 2.03
CA ASN A 904 -7.23 -19.64 1.92
C ASN A 904 -6.71 -19.06 3.25
N ASP A 905 -5.81 -18.09 3.15
CA ASP A 905 -5.11 -17.46 4.26
C ASP A 905 -6.05 -16.65 5.16
N GLN A 906 -7.04 -15.96 4.58
CA GLN A 906 -8.07 -15.25 5.33
C GLN A 906 -8.92 -16.21 6.15
N ASP A 907 -9.38 -17.29 5.51
CA ASP A 907 -10.18 -18.33 6.14
C ASP A 907 -9.39 -19.00 7.27
N ALA A 908 -8.08 -19.21 7.09
CA ALA A 908 -7.20 -19.76 8.12
C ALA A 908 -7.15 -18.89 9.39
N ILE A 909 -7.05 -17.56 9.25
CA ILE A 909 -7.05 -16.64 10.41
C ILE A 909 -8.41 -16.64 11.11
N LEU A 910 -9.50 -16.65 10.36
CA LEU A 910 -10.85 -16.71 10.93
C LEU A 910 -11.06 -18.01 11.71
N LEU A 911 -10.62 -19.14 11.15
CA LEU A 911 -10.65 -20.45 11.80
C LEU A 911 -9.80 -20.46 13.08
N GLU A 912 -8.61 -19.85 13.08
CA GLU A 912 -7.76 -19.68 14.27
C GLU A 912 -8.44 -18.84 15.36
N GLN A 913 -9.24 -17.85 14.95
CA GLN A 913 -10.04 -17.02 15.86
C GLN A 913 -11.31 -17.72 16.36
N GLY A 914 -11.61 -18.93 15.88
CA GLY A 914 -12.73 -19.76 16.31
C GLY A 914 -14.00 -19.63 15.48
N TYR A 915 -13.97 -18.93 14.34
CA TYR A 915 -15.09 -18.94 13.41
C TYR A 915 -15.23 -20.32 12.77
N THR A 916 -16.47 -20.70 12.44
CA THR A 916 -16.76 -21.83 11.56
C THR A 916 -17.05 -21.30 10.16
N ILE A 917 -16.49 -21.95 9.13
CA ILE A 917 -16.75 -21.58 7.74
C ILE A 917 -17.59 -22.68 7.11
N ALA A 918 -18.69 -22.32 6.48
CA ALA A 918 -19.56 -23.24 5.76
C ALA A 918 -19.74 -22.76 4.31
N TYR A 919 -19.70 -23.70 3.37
CA TYR A 919 -19.99 -23.46 1.95
C TYR A 919 -21.29 -24.16 1.60
N ALA A 920 -22.30 -23.40 1.17
CA ALA A 920 -23.57 -23.93 0.69
C ALA A 920 -23.49 -24.17 -0.83
N HIS A 921 -23.50 -25.44 -1.24
CA HIS A 921 -23.39 -25.85 -2.65
C HIS A 921 -24.79 -25.87 -3.29
N VAL A 922 -25.40 -24.69 -3.38
CA VAL A 922 -26.78 -24.49 -3.87
C VAL A 922 -26.91 -24.82 -5.36
N ARG A 923 -28.14 -25.03 -5.85
CA ARG A 923 -28.40 -25.12 -7.30
C ARG A 923 -27.88 -23.88 -8.03
N GLY A 924 -27.42 -24.05 -9.27
CA GLY A 924 -26.68 -23.05 -10.02
C GLY A 924 -25.16 -23.28 -10.05
N GLU A 925 -24.63 -24.10 -9.15
CA GLU A 925 -23.29 -24.70 -9.27
C GLU A 925 -23.35 -26.00 -10.11
N SER A 926 -22.20 -26.59 -10.47
CA SER A 926 -22.16 -27.87 -11.21
C SER A 926 -21.65 -29.05 -10.36
N MET A 927 -21.57 -28.92 -9.03
CA MET A 927 -21.00 -29.97 -8.15
C MET A 927 -21.76 -31.30 -8.24
N LEU A 928 -23.05 -31.25 -8.55
CA LEU A 928 -23.92 -32.42 -8.79
C LEU A 928 -24.29 -32.57 -10.27
N GLY A 929 -23.46 -32.05 -11.18
CA GLY A 929 -23.66 -32.13 -12.63
C GLY A 929 -24.38 -30.93 -13.25
N GLN A 930 -24.60 -30.99 -14.56
CA GLN A 930 -25.18 -29.90 -15.35
C GLN A 930 -26.66 -29.65 -15.04
N LEU A 931 -27.43 -30.68 -14.69
CA LEU A 931 -28.80 -30.50 -14.19
C LEU A 931 -28.85 -29.66 -12.90
N TRP A 932 -27.85 -29.79 -12.02
CA TRP A 932 -27.76 -28.97 -10.81
C TRP A 932 -27.57 -27.48 -11.14
N TYR A 933 -26.76 -27.19 -12.16
CA TYR A 933 -26.55 -25.84 -12.68
C TYR A 933 -27.83 -25.30 -13.35
N LYS A 934 -28.43 -26.08 -14.25
CA LYS A 934 -29.69 -25.72 -14.93
C LYS A 934 -30.82 -25.44 -13.94
N SER A 935 -30.89 -26.19 -12.84
CA SER A 935 -31.92 -26.03 -11.81
C SER A 935 -31.72 -24.79 -10.92
N GLY A 936 -30.75 -23.92 -11.21
CA GLY A 936 -30.52 -22.67 -10.50
C GLY A 936 -30.14 -21.51 -11.43
N ARG A 937 -30.68 -21.48 -12.65
CA ARG A 937 -30.52 -20.39 -13.64
C ARG A 937 -31.83 -20.10 -14.36
N GLU A 938 -31.91 -18.98 -15.06
CA GLU A 938 -33.10 -18.50 -15.79
C GLU A 938 -34.37 -18.57 -14.91
N LEU A 939 -35.44 -19.23 -15.38
CA LEU A 939 -36.71 -19.40 -14.65
C LEU A 939 -36.63 -20.36 -13.45
N GLU A 940 -35.44 -20.85 -13.11
CA GLU A 940 -35.16 -21.65 -11.93
C GLU A 940 -34.24 -20.93 -10.92
N LYS A 941 -33.83 -19.68 -11.18
CA LYS A 941 -32.85 -18.96 -10.34
C LYS A 941 -33.24 -18.85 -8.86
N LYS A 942 -34.55 -18.79 -8.57
CA LYS A 942 -35.06 -18.73 -7.19
C LYS A 942 -34.65 -19.94 -6.35
N ASN A 943 -34.39 -21.09 -6.97
CA ASN A 943 -33.94 -22.28 -6.27
C ASN A 943 -32.63 -22.04 -5.52
N SER A 944 -31.67 -21.30 -6.10
CA SER A 944 -30.40 -20.97 -5.44
C SER A 944 -30.60 -20.19 -4.14
N ILE A 945 -31.57 -19.25 -4.14
CA ILE A 945 -31.93 -18.41 -2.99
C ILE A 945 -32.61 -19.25 -1.90
N LEU A 946 -33.60 -20.05 -2.28
CA LEU A 946 -34.34 -20.89 -1.35
C LEU A 946 -33.47 -22.02 -0.78
N ASP A 947 -32.54 -22.55 -1.58
CA ASP A 947 -31.52 -23.50 -1.12
C ASP A 947 -30.62 -22.88 -0.05
N TYR A 948 -30.18 -21.64 -0.25
CA TYR A 948 -29.33 -20.94 0.70
C TYR A 948 -30.05 -20.68 2.04
N ILE A 949 -31.31 -20.24 1.99
CA ILE A 949 -32.18 -20.08 3.17
C ILE A 949 -32.32 -21.41 3.91
N SER A 950 -32.62 -22.50 3.17
CA SER A 950 -32.76 -23.84 3.76
C SER A 950 -31.46 -24.34 4.40
N CYS A 951 -30.30 -23.95 3.87
CA CYS A 951 -29.01 -24.24 4.49
C CYS A 951 -28.81 -23.46 5.80
N ALA A 952 -29.13 -22.16 5.82
CA ALA A 952 -29.06 -21.33 7.01
C ALA A 952 -29.97 -21.86 8.14
N GLU A 953 -31.23 -22.14 7.84
CA GLU A 953 -32.20 -22.71 8.78
C GLU A 953 -31.74 -24.06 9.33
N PHE A 954 -31.23 -24.94 8.46
CA PHE A 954 -30.73 -26.23 8.87
C PHE A 954 -29.53 -26.13 9.82
N LEU A 955 -28.59 -25.24 9.53
CA LEU A 955 -27.41 -25.02 10.38
C LEU A 955 -27.82 -24.48 11.76
N ILE A 956 -28.79 -23.56 11.82
CA ILE A 956 -29.36 -23.06 13.08
C ILE A 956 -30.07 -24.19 13.83
N LYS A 957 -30.98 -24.92 13.17
CA LYS A 957 -31.76 -26.01 13.76
C LYS A 957 -30.90 -27.15 14.30
N LYS A 958 -29.77 -27.44 13.65
CA LYS A 958 -28.82 -28.48 14.08
C LYS A 958 -27.79 -27.99 15.09
N GLY A 959 -27.86 -26.72 15.51
CA GLY A 959 -26.98 -26.16 16.54
C GLY A 959 -25.55 -25.90 16.06
N TYR A 960 -25.32 -25.77 14.75
CA TYR A 960 -24.01 -25.32 14.23
C TYR A 960 -23.77 -23.83 14.45
N THR A 961 -24.85 -23.05 14.54
CA THR A 961 -24.85 -21.62 14.79
C THR A 961 -26.20 -21.20 15.37
N THR A 962 -26.39 -19.91 15.61
CA THR A 962 -27.68 -19.30 15.96
C THR A 962 -27.91 -18.08 15.07
N SER A 963 -29.14 -17.59 14.97
CA SER A 963 -29.43 -16.34 14.24
C SER A 963 -28.72 -15.10 14.82
N LYS A 964 -28.16 -15.21 16.04
CA LYS A 964 -27.34 -14.15 16.65
C LYS A 964 -25.88 -14.17 16.18
N GLN A 965 -25.46 -15.24 15.49
CA GLN A 965 -24.07 -15.52 15.16
C GLN A 965 -23.84 -15.94 13.70
N LEU A 966 -24.92 -16.14 12.93
CA LEU A 966 -24.83 -16.48 11.52
C LEU A 966 -24.47 -15.23 10.70
N ILE A 967 -23.41 -15.35 9.91
CA ILE A 967 -22.92 -14.35 8.98
C ILE A 967 -23.12 -14.88 7.56
N GLY A 968 -23.86 -14.17 6.73
CA GLY A 968 -23.96 -14.48 5.30
C GLY A 968 -22.83 -13.82 4.51
N TYR A 969 -22.21 -14.55 3.58
CA TYR A 969 -21.17 -14.00 2.72
C TYR A 969 -21.42 -14.40 1.26
N GLY A 970 -21.42 -13.41 0.35
CA GLY A 970 -21.59 -13.63 -1.08
C GLY A 970 -20.75 -12.64 -1.87
N ASN A 971 -20.00 -13.15 -2.86
CA ASN A 971 -19.21 -12.33 -3.78
C ASN A 971 -19.82 -12.37 -5.19
N SER A 972 -19.85 -11.24 -5.90
CA SER A 972 -20.36 -11.15 -7.28
C SER A 972 -21.79 -11.71 -7.38
N ALA A 973 -22.02 -12.73 -8.23
CA ALA A 973 -23.30 -13.44 -8.34
C ALA A 973 -23.79 -14.07 -7.02
N GLY A 974 -22.89 -14.44 -6.11
CA GLY A 974 -23.26 -14.90 -4.76
C GLY A 974 -23.87 -13.78 -3.91
N GLY A 975 -23.50 -12.53 -4.17
CA GLY A 975 -24.08 -11.34 -3.50
C GLY A 975 -25.58 -11.20 -3.76
N LEU A 976 -26.05 -11.53 -4.97
CA LEU A 976 -27.47 -11.60 -5.32
C LEU A 976 -28.23 -12.57 -4.41
N ILE A 977 -27.69 -13.77 -4.23
CA ILE A 977 -28.31 -14.84 -3.44
C ILE A 977 -28.44 -14.40 -1.98
N VAL A 978 -27.36 -13.88 -1.41
CA VAL A 978 -27.34 -13.43 0.00
C VAL A 978 -28.26 -12.23 0.21
N ALA A 979 -28.19 -11.22 -0.66
CA ALA A 979 -29.04 -10.03 -0.56
C ALA A 979 -30.53 -10.37 -0.65
N GLN A 980 -30.92 -11.22 -1.61
CA GLN A 980 -32.31 -11.64 -1.72
C GLN A 980 -32.75 -12.57 -0.58
N ALA A 981 -31.87 -13.44 -0.08
CA ALA A 981 -32.17 -14.24 1.11
C ALA A 981 -32.47 -13.36 2.33
N VAL A 982 -31.75 -12.25 2.48
CA VAL A 982 -32.00 -11.26 3.54
C VAL A 982 -33.27 -10.44 3.30
N ASN A 983 -33.62 -10.14 2.05
CA ASN A 983 -34.93 -9.52 1.76
C ASN A 983 -36.10 -10.43 2.18
N LEU A 984 -35.95 -11.75 2.04
CA LEU A 984 -37.00 -12.72 2.35
C LEU A 984 -37.04 -13.07 3.85
N ASN A 985 -35.87 -13.38 4.44
CA ASN A 985 -35.71 -13.93 5.79
C ASN A 985 -34.56 -13.22 6.55
N PRO A 986 -34.67 -11.90 6.80
CA PRO A 986 -33.61 -11.14 7.46
C PRO A 986 -33.32 -11.66 8.88
N GLU A 987 -34.29 -12.28 9.55
CA GLU A 987 -34.19 -12.78 10.91
C GLU A 987 -33.21 -13.95 11.07
N LEU A 988 -32.83 -14.63 9.98
CA LEU A 988 -31.86 -15.73 10.03
C LEU A 988 -30.44 -15.24 10.28
N PHE A 989 -30.11 -14.02 9.86
CA PHE A 989 -28.76 -13.49 9.85
C PHE A 989 -28.56 -12.45 10.94
N ASN A 990 -27.36 -12.42 11.52
CA ASN A 990 -26.91 -11.33 12.36
C ASN A 990 -26.21 -10.24 11.53
N THR A 991 -25.40 -10.69 10.57
CA THR A 991 -24.60 -9.83 9.70
C THR A 991 -24.54 -10.45 8.29
N ILE A 992 -24.46 -9.62 7.25
CA ILE A 992 -24.09 -10.06 5.91
C ILE A 992 -22.93 -9.23 5.35
N ILE A 993 -22.11 -9.87 4.53
CA ILE A 993 -21.03 -9.26 3.77
C ILE A 993 -21.31 -9.52 2.29
N LEU A 994 -21.43 -8.44 1.53
CA LEU A 994 -21.69 -8.43 0.10
C LEU A 994 -20.46 -7.86 -0.61
N ASP A 995 -19.68 -8.72 -1.25
CA ASP A 995 -18.38 -8.39 -1.81
C ASP A 995 -18.48 -8.26 -3.34
N HIS A 996 -18.29 -7.05 -3.88
CA HIS A 996 -18.56 -6.71 -5.29
C HIS A 996 -19.88 -7.32 -5.81
N PRO A 997 -21.01 -7.08 -5.12
CA PRO A 997 -22.22 -7.88 -5.33
C PRO A 997 -23.04 -7.45 -6.55
N TYR A 998 -23.67 -8.42 -7.23
CA TYR A 998 -24.68 -8.18 -8.26
C TYR A 998 -26.06 -7.98 -7.62
N LEU A 999 -26.63 -6.78 -7.66
CA LEU A 999 -27.78 -6.41 -6.81
C LEU A 999 -29.00 -5.84 -7.55
N ASP A 1000 -28.82 -5.29 -8.76
CA ASP A 1000 -29.91 -4.72 -9.56
C ASP A 1000 -30.08 -5.48 -10.87
N VAL A 1001 -30.54 -6.73 -10.75
CA VAL A 1001 -30.61 -7.71 -11.85
C VAL A 1001 -31.53 -7.21 -12.95
N LEU A 1002 -32.71 -6.73 -12.58
CA LEU A 1002 -33.74 -6.35 -13.54
C LEU A 1002 -33.28 -5.18 -14.41
N ASN A 1003 -32.84 -4.09 -13.79
CA ASN A 1003 -32.42 -2.91 -14.56
C ASN A 1003 -31.17 -3.19 -15.40
N THR A 1004 -30.27 -4.05 -14.93
CA THR A 1004 -29.09 -4.48 -15.70
C THR A 1004 -29.50 -5.30 -16.93
N MET A 1005 -30.33 -6.34 -16.74
CA MET A 1005 -30.74 -7.23 -17.83
C MET A 1005 -31.69 -6.58 -18.83
N MET A 1006 -32.38 -5.49 -18.45
CA MET A 1006 -33.16 -4.66 -19.37
C MET A 1006 -32.28 -3.78 -20.28
N ASN A 1007 -31.00 -3.58 -19.94
CA ASN A 1007 -30.08 -2.70 -20.68
C ASN A 1007 -29.00 -3.51 -21.42
N ASP A 1008 -29.23 -3.77 -22.70
CA ASP A 1008 -28.33 -4.51 -23.59
C ASP A 1008 -27.10 -3.72 -24.07
N THR A 1009 -26.99 -2.44 -23.70
CA THR A 1009 -25.79 -1.61 -23.96
C THR A 1009 -24.73 -1.75 -22.88
N LEU A 1010 -25.04 -2.43 -21.77
CA LEU A 1010 -24.07 -2.71 -20.72
C LEU A 1010 -23.21 -3.93 -21.08
N PRO A 1011 -21.92 -3.96 -20.68
CA PRO A 1011 -21.11 -5.16 -20.82
C PRO A 1011 -21.74 -6.37 -20.12
N LEU A 1012 -21.49 -7.56 -20.67
CA LEU A 1012 -21.97 -8.88 -20.20
C LEU A 1012 -23.48 -9.13 -20.31
N THR A 1013 -24.35 -8.11 -20.39
CA THR A 1013 -25.81 -8.29 -20.34
C THR A 1013 -26.33 -9.34 -21.33
N ILE A 1014 -25.92 -9.23 -22.61
CA ILE A 1014 -26.38 -10.16 -23.65
C ILE A 1014 -25.87 -11.59 -23.40
N ASP A 1015 -24.63 -11.72 -22.93
CA ASP A 1015 -23.98 -13.00 -22.66
C ASP A 1015 -24.61 -13.70 -21.44
N GLU A 1016 -25.11 -12.91 -20.49
CA GLU A 1016 -25.73 -13.37 -19.26
C GLU A 1016 -27.23 -13.66 -19.39
N TYR A 1017 -27.85 -13.43 -20.55
CA TYR A 1017 -29.24 -13.87 -20.79
C TYR A 1017 -29.43 -15.38 -20.62
N LYS A 1018 -28.40 -16.21 -20.86
CA LYS A 1018 -28.47 -17.66 -20.60
C LYS A 1018 -28.27 -18.04 -19.12
N GLU A 1019 -27.88 -17.09 -18.27
CA GLU A 1019 -27.80 -17.28 -16.82
C GLU A 1019 -29.06 -16.74 -16.11
N TRP A 1020 -29.49 -15.51 -16.41
CA TRP A 1020 -30.60 -14.86 -15.70
C TRP A 1020 -31.93 -14.88 -16.46
N GLY A 1021 -31.88 -15.04 -17.78
CA GLY A 1021 -33.00 -14.85 -18.69
C GLY A 1021 -32.99 -13.47 -19.35
N ASN A 1022 -33.63 -13.34 -20.51
CA ASN A 1022 -33.84 -12.07 -21.19
C ASN A 1022 -35.21 -11.44 -20.82
N PRO A 1023 -35.25 -10.35 -20.01
CA PRO A 1023 -36.50 -9.71 -19.59
C PRO A 1023 -37.21 -8.90 -20.67
N GLN A 1024 -36.71 -8.86 -21.91
CA GLN A 1024 -37.50 -8.43 -23.07
C GLN A 1024 -38.72 -9.35 -23.30
N SER A 1025 -38.73 -10.57 -22.74
CA SER A 1025 -39.95 -11.35 -22.56
C SER A 1025 -40.64 -10.95 -21.26
N LYS A 1026 -41.95 -10.69 -21.31
CA LYS A 1026 -42.74 -10.36 -20.12
C LYS A 1026 -42.67 -11.47 -19.05
N GLU A 1027 -42.69 -12.74 -19.46
CA GLU A 1027 -42.60 -13.87 -18.53
C GLU A 1027 -41.29 -13.83 -17.72
N VAL A 1028 -40.17 -13.60 -18.42
CA VAL A 1028 -38.85 -13.51 -17.80
C VAL A 1028 -38.73 -12.25 -16.96
N TYR A 1029 -39.25 -11.12 -17.43
CA TYR A 1029 -39.36 -9.88 -16.65
C TYR A 1029 -40.10 -10.11 -15.31
N ASP A 1030 -41.29 -10.69 -15.36
CA ASP A 1030 -42.11 -10.99 -14.18
C ASP A 1030 -41.40 -11.95 -13.23
N TYR A 1031 -40.56 -12.85 -13.76
CA TYR A 1031 -39.77 -13.78 -12.97
C TYR A 1031 -38.57 -13.11 -12.29
N ILE A 1032 -37.75 -12.36 -13.05
CA ILE A 1032 -36.60 -11.61 -12.52
C ILE A 1032 -37.04 -10.61 -11.45
N LEU A 1033 -38.17 -9.92 -11.67
CA LEU A 1033 -38.75 -8.99 -10.71
C LEU A 1033 -39.01 -9.64 -9.34
N LYS A 1034 -39.32 -10.94 -9.27
CA LYS A 1034 -39.60 -11.66 -8.01
C LYS A 1034 -38.35 -11.97 -7.18
N TYR A 1035 -37.14 -11.87 -7.76
CA TYR A 1035 -35.91 -12.21 -7.04
C TYR A 1035 -34.81 -11.14 -7.10
N SER A 1036 -34.92 -10.16 -7.98
CA SER A 1036 -33.93 -9.08 -8.09
C SER A 1036 -33.82 -8.31 -6.76
N PRO A 1037 -32.65 -8.31 -6.07
CA PRO A 1037 -32.56 -7.79 -4.71
C PRO A 1037 -33.00 -6.34 -4.57
N TYR A 1038 -32.62 -5.46 -5.50
CA TYR A 1038 -32.94 -4.04 -5.44
C TYR A 1038 -34.45 -3.72 -5.50
N GLN A 1039 -35.21 -4.47 -6.30
CA GLN A 1039 -36.67 -4.31 -6.44
C GLN A 1039 -37.44 -4.96 -5.27
N ASN A 1040 -36.82 -5.86 -4.52
CA ASN A 1040 -37.45 -6.61 -3.42
C ASN A 1040 -37.10 -6.07 -2.02
N ILE A 1041 -36.42 -4.92 -1.94
CA ILE A 1041 -36.28 -4.20 -0.66
C ILE A 1041 -37.66 -3.69 -0.21
N ARG A 1042 -38.00 -3.95 1.05
CA ARG A 1042 -39.27 -3.54 1.66
C ARG A 1042 -39.04 -3.00 3.08
N PRO A 1043 -39.95 -2.20 3.65
CA PRO A 1043 -39.85 -1.77 5.04
C PRO A 1043 -39.82 -2.97 6.00
N GLN A 1044 -38.65 -3.29 6.57
CA GLN A 1044 -38.47 -4.39 7.52
C GLN A 1044 -37.17 -4.24 8.33
N GLN A 1045 -36.94 -5.13 9.30
CA GLN A 1045 -35.72 -5.15 10.10
C GLN A 1045 -34.62 -5.92 9.37
N TYR A 1046 -33.60 -5.21 8.88
CA TYR A 1046 -32.44 -5.82 8.23
C TYR A 1046 -31.32 -6.14 9.24
N PRO A 1047 -30.44 -7.13 8.95
CA PRO A 1047 -29.24 -7.40 9.74
C PRO A 1047 -28.19 -6.29 9.54
N ASN A 1048 -27.03 -6.41 10.20
CA ASN A 1048 -25.88 -5.57 9.85
C ASN A 1048 -25.41 -5.92 8.43
N VAL A 1049 -25.05 -4.93 7.62
CA VAL A 1049 -24.67 -5.11 6.21
C VAL A 1049 -23.37 -4.38 5.94
N LEU A 1050 -22.37 -5.11 5.45
CA LEU A 1050 -21.19 -4.52 4.82
C LEU A 1050 -21.25 -4.78 3.32
N LEU A 1051 -21.23 -3.70 2.53
CA LEU A 1051 -21.08 -3.74 1.08
C LEU A 1051 -19.67 -3.29 0.71
N ILE A 1052 -19.00 -4.07 -0.11
CA ILE A 1052 -17.69 -3.75 -0.68
C ILE A 1052 -17.87 -3.62 -2.18
N ALA A 1053 -17.33 -2.56 -2.77
CA ALA A 1053 -17.39 -2.33 -4.20
C ALA A 1053 -16.17 -1.56 -4.68
N SER A 1054 -16.02 -1.52 -6.01
CA SER A 1054 -14.96 -0.74 -6.67
C SER A 1054 -15.57 0.18 -7.71
N TYR A 1055 -15.05 1.41 -7.80
CA TYR A 1055 -15.62 2.46 -8.65
C TYR A 1055 -15.58 2.10 -10.14
N GLN A 1056 -14.48 1.48 -10.60
CA GLN A 1056 -14.26 1.13 -12.01
C GLN A 1056 -14.65 -0.32 -12.34
N ASP A 1057 -15.51 -0.92 -11.52
CA ASP A 1057 -16.04 -2.26 -11.76
C ASP A 1057 -17.07 -2.26 -12.89
N TYR A 1058 -16.74 -2.88 -14.03
CA TYR A 1058 -17.67 -3.03 -15.16
C TYR A 1058 -18.50 -4.32 -15.10
N ARG A 1059 -18.15 -5.30 -14.25
CA ARG A 1059 -18.89 -6.58 -14.13
C ARG A 1059 -20.09 -6.42 -13.21
N THR A 1060 -19.89 -5.71 -12.10
CA THR A 1060 -20.94 -5.29 -11.17
C THR A 1060 -20.83 -3.79 -10.95
N PRO A 1061 -21.38 -2.98 -11.89
CA PRO A 1061 -21.30 -1.53 -11.83
C PRO A 1061 -21.63 -0.93 -10.47
N ILE A 1062 -20.80 0.00 -10.00
CA ILE A 1062 -20.87 0.62 -8.66
C ILE A 1062 -22.25 1.21 -8.33
N TRP A 1063 -22.98 1.68 -9.34
CA TRP A 1063 -24.32 2.23 -9.17
C TRP A 1063 -25.32 1.20 -8.62
N GLN A 1064 -25.14 -0.10 -8.87
CA GLN A 1064 -26.00 -1.14 -8.30
C GLN A 1064 -25.88 -1.16 -6.77
N VAL A 1065 -24.64 -1.10 -6.28
CA VAL A 1065 -24.31 -1.15 -4.85
C VAL A 1065 -24.74 0.15 -4.16
N ALA A 1066 -24.49 1.30 -4.79
CA ALA A 1066 -24.89 2.61 -4.26
C ALA A 1066 -26.42 2.72 -4.12
N LYS A 1067 -27.17 2.35 -5.17
CA LYS A 1067 -28.65 2.36 -5.14
C LYS A 1067 -29.20 1.40 -4.10
N TYR A 1068 -28.66 0.18 -4.02
CA TYR A 1068 -29.08 -0.81 -3.03
C TYR A 1068 -28.83 -0.30 -1.61
N THR A 1069 -27.64 0.26 -1.33
CA THR A 1069 -27.29 0.85 -0.03
C THR A 1069 -28.28 1.94 0.39
N ALA A 1070 -28.53 2.90 -0.50
CA ALA A 1070 -29.45 3.99 -0.24
C ALA A 1070 -30.88 3.49 0.04
N ARG A 1071 -31.43 2.62 -0.83
CA ARG A 1071 -32.79 2.09 -0.67
C ARG A 1071 -32.92 1.19 0.57
N LEU A 1072 -31.88 0.42 0.90
CA LEU A 1072 -31.87 -0.45 2.08
C LEU A 1072 -31.96 0.37 3.36
N ARG A 1073 -31.16 1.44 3.49
CA ARG A 1073 -31.21 2.33 4.65
C ARG A 1073 -32.57 2.99 4.83
N GLU A 1074 -33.18 3.45 3.74
CA GLU A 1074 -34.52 4.06 3.78
C GLU A 1074 -35.62 3.08 4.26
N ASN A 1075 -35.44 1.79 4.02
CA ASN A 1075 -36.42 0.75 4.34
C ASN A 1075 -36.04 -0.08 5.58
N ASN A 1076 -34.95 0.27 6.26
CA ASN A 1076 -34.53 -0.45 7.45
C ASN A 1076 -35.26 0.05 8.70
N LEU A 1077 -35.96 -0.85 9.39
CA LEU A 1077 -36.69 -0.60 10.63
C LEU A 1077 -35.91 -1.04 11.88
N SER A 1078 -34.69 -1.57 11.72
CA SER A 1078 -33.79 -1.91 12.83
C SER A 1078 -32.78 -0.79 13.11
N ASP A 1079 -32.02 -0.94 14.19
CA ASP A 1079 -30.83 -0.14 14.48
C ASP A 1079 -29.55 -0.71 13.84
N SER A 1080 -29.68 -1.55 12.80
CA SER A 1080 -28.52 -2.20 12.18
C SER A 1080 -27.66 -1.23 11.37
N GLU A 1081 -26.36 -1.49 11.38
CA GLU A 1081 -25.41 -0.72 10.58
C GLU A 1081 -25.37 -1.25 9.14
N ILE A 1082 -25.57 -0.33 8.18
CA ILE A 1082 -25.45 -0.58 6.75
C ILE A 1082 -24.30 0.30 6.24
N ILE A 1083 -23.16 -0.33 5.97
CA ILE A 1083 -21.90 0.33 5.60
C ILE A 1083 -21.54 -0.04 4.17
N MET A 1084 -21.14 0.95 3.36
CA MET A 1084 -20.56 0.73 2.04
C MET A 1084 -19.13 1.23 2.01
N LEU A 1085 -18.20 0.34 1.63
CA LEU A 1085 -16.80 0.65 1.35
C LEU A 1085 -16.58 0.58 -0.15
N THR A 1086 -16.14 1.69 -0.74
CA THR A 1086 -15.84 1.80 -2.17
C THR A 1086 -14.35 2.04 -2.37
N ASP A 1087 -13.67 1.15 -3.09
CA ASP A 1087 -12.36 1.45 -3.64
C ASP A 1087 -12.52 2.37 -4.86
N MET A 1088 -12.06 3.61 -4.74
CA MET A 1088 -12.23 4.62 -5.79
C MET A 1088 -11.30 4.41 -6.99
N ASN A 1089 -10.29 3.55 -6.88
CA ASN A 1089 -9.19 3.45 -7.84
C ASN A 1089 -9.14 2.09 -8.56
N SER A 1090 -9.99 1.13 -8.19
CA SER A 1090 -9.93 -0.25 -8.67
C SER A 1090 -11.12 -0.68 -9.53
N GLY A 1091 -10.96 -1.80 -10.25
CA GLY A 1091 -12.04 -2.55 -10.90
C GLY A 1091 -12.49 -3.80 -10.12
N HIS A 1092 -13.23 -4.70 -10.77
CA HIS A 1092 -13.88 -5.87 -10.12
C HIS A 1092 -12.94 -6.81 -9.32
N ILE A 1093 -11.68 -6.93 -9.75
CA ILE A 1093 -10.69 -7.82 -9.12
C ILE A 1093 -9.83 -7.06 -8.08
N GLY A 1094 -10.10 -5.76 -7.86
CA GLY A 1094 -9.18 -4.85 -7.18
C GLY A 1094 -7.97 -4.51 -8.05
N ASN A 1095 -7.25 -3.42 -7.76
CA ASN A 1095 -5.91 -3.16 -8.31
C ASN A 1095 -4.79 -3.82 -7.49
N THR A 1096 -5.15 -4.63 -6.50
CA THR A 1096 -4.31 -4.79 -5.34
C THR A 1096 -3.54 -6.10 -5.40
N THR A 1097 -2.28 -6.07 -5.81
CA THR A 1097 -1.35 -7.16 -5.52
C THR A 1097 -0.76 -6.99 -4.11
N GLY A 1098 -0.59 -8.08 -3.37
CA GLY A 1098 0.07 -8.05 -2.06
C GLY A 1098 -0.71 -7.32 -0.95
N LYS A 1099 -0.16 -6.24 -0.41
CA LYS A 1099 -0.54 -5.66 0.89
C LYS A 1099 -1.87 -4.89 0.89
N GLU A 1100 -2.32 -4.34 -0.23
CA GLU A 1100 -3.59 -3.62 -0.31
C GLU A 1100 -4.79 -4.58 -0.25
N TRP A 1101 -4.65 -5.75 -0.87
CA TRP A 1101 -5.60 -6.85 -0.79
C TRP A 1101 -5.78 -7.26 0.68
N ILE A 1102 -4.67 -7.47 1.39
CA ILE A 1102 -4.66 -7.80 2.83
C ILE A 1102 -5.40 -6.75 3.67
N LYS A 1103 -5.25 -5.46 3.34
CA LYS A 1103 -5.95 -4.37 4.03
C LYS A 1103 -7.46 -4.48 3.82
N LEU A 1104 -7.92 -4.67 2.59
CA LEU A 1104 -9.34 -4.85 2.29
C LEU A 1104 -9.92 -6.03 3.09
N PHE A 1105 -9.18 -7.14 3.22
CA PHE A 1105 -9.62 -8.26 4.07
C PHE A 1105 -9.65 -7.93 5.56
N ALA A 1106 -8.64 -7.21 6.06
CA ALA A 1106 -8.63 -6.76 7.43
C ALA A 1106 -9.83 -5.86 7.74
N GLU A 1107 -10.19 -4.96 6.83
CA GLU A 1107 -11.39 -4.12 6.93
C GLU A 1107 -12.67 -4.97 6.89
N THR A 1108 -12.80 -5.84 5.89
CA THR A 1108 -13.94 -6.75 5.69
C THR A 1108 -14.24 -7.60 6.93
N TYR A 1109 -13.24 -8.33 7.43
CA TYR A 1109 -13.43 -9.25 8.53
C TYR A 1109 -13.32 -8.60 9.91
N SER A 1110 -12.88 -7.33 9.99
CA SER A 1110 -13.03 -6.57 11.24
C SER A 1110 -14.49 -6.31 11.57
N PHE A 1111 -15.33 -6.15 10.55
CA PHE A 1111 -16.77 -5.90 10.69
C PHE A 1111 -17.47 -7.07 11.38
N THR A 1112 -17.08 -8.32 11.09
CA THR A 1112 -17.68 -9.50 11.74
C THR A 1112 -17.50 -9.48 13.25
N LYS A 1113 -16.36 -8.97 13.74
CA LYS A 1113 -16.08 -8.87 15.18
C LYS A 1113 -16.86 -7.72 15.83
N LEU A 1114 -17.05 -6.61 15.13
CA LEU A 1114 -17.77 -5.43 15.63
C LEU A 1114 -19.22 -5.79 15.99
N LYS A 1115 -19.87 -6.68 15.22
CA LYS A 1115 -21.32 -6.88 15.21
C LYS A 1115 -21.85 -8.18 15.82
N ASN A 1116 -21.18 -8.68 16.85
CA ASN A 1116 -21.58 -9.89 17.58
C ASN A 1116 -22.95 -9.81 18.31
N LYS A 1117 -23.63 -8.66 18.33
CA LYS A 1117 -25.00 -8.50 18.85
C LYS A 1117 -25.98 -8.32 17.70
N LYS A 1118 -27.09 -9.06 17.74
CA LYS A 1118 -28.17 -8.92 16.74
C LYS A 1118 -28.85 -7.55 16.92
N PRO A 1119 -29.14 -6.82 15.83
CA PRO A 1119 -29.91 -5.58 15.87
C PRO A 1119 -31.25 -5.76 16.60
N VAL A 1120 -31.72 -4.71 17.27
CA VAL A 1120 -33.01 -4.68 17.98
C VAL A 1120 -34.00 -3.75 17.27
N PRO A 1121 -35.31 -3.98 17.42
CA PRO A 1121 -36.32 -3.06 16.88
C PRO A 1121 -36.15 -1.67 17.48
N ASN A 1122 -36.14 -0.63 16.64
CA ASN A 1122 -36.20 0.73 17.14
C ASN A 1122 -37.62 1.02 17.67
N LYS A 1123 -37.75 1.68 18.83
CA LYS A 1123 -39.03 1.87 19.55
C LYS A 1123 -40.08 2.59 18.68
N THR A 1124 -41.27 1.99 18.60
CA THR A 1124 -42.60 2.55 18.23
C THR A 1124 -42.65 3.65 17.18
N TYR A 1125 -42.78 3.26 15.90
CA TYR A 1125 -43.56 4.05 14.95
C TYR A 1125 -45.05 3.82 15.26
N LYS A 1126 -45.76 4.85 15.72
CA LYS A 1126 -47.23 4.87 15.65
C LYS A 1126 -47.60 4.94 14.17
N GLN A 1127 -48.45 3.99 13.76
CA GLN A 1127 -49.03 3.87 12.42
C GLN A 1127 -49.71 5.17 11.97
#